data_AF-A0A9J8AE75-F1
#
_entry.id   AF-A0A9J8AE75-F1
#
_cell.length_a   1.000
_cell.length_b   1.000
_cell.length_c   1.000
_cell.angle_alpha   90.00
_cell.angle_beta   90.00
_cell.angle_gamma   90.00
#
_symmetry.space_group_name_H-M   'P 1'
#
loop_
_entity.id
_entity.type
_entity.pdbx_description
1 polymer ?
#
loop_
_entity_poly.entity_id
_entity_poly.type
_entity_poly.pdbx_seq_one_letter_code
_entity_poly.pdbx_strand_id
1 'polypeptide(L)'
;MITSELPVLQDSGESGQDTVSLSMSMSELDDPGDGKSKKKRGRPGRPPAPNKKPRKSPLEKCPMGVQRGRKANGMAQQNGEGDPVTLFEVVKQGKSAMQSVVDDWIESYKQDRDLALLDLINFFIQCSGCKGTVRIEMFRNMQNAEIIRKMTEEFDEDSGDYPLTISGPLWKKFRYNFCEFICVLIRQCQYSIIYDEYMMDTVISLLTGLSDSQVRAFRHTSTLAAMKLMTALVNVALNLSINQDNTQRQYEAERNKMVGKRANEKLELLLQRRKELQENQDEIENMMNSIFKGIFVHRYRDAIAEIRAICIEEIGVWMKMYSDAFLNDSYLKYVGWTLHDRQGEVRLKCLKALQNLYTNRELFPKLELFTNRFKVRTIGSYAIRLAAGEFLHRKLFSRHDPQAEEALAKRRGRSSPNGNLIRMLVLFFLESELHEHAAYLVDSLWESSQELLKDWECMTELLLEEPVQGEEVLSDRQESALIELTICTIRQAAEAHPPVGRGTGKRVLTAKERKTQIDDKNKLTEHFIMALPMLLSKYQTDAEKVANLLQIPQYFDLDVYSAGRMEKHLDALLKQIKFVVEKHTDMEVLEACSKTYSILCSEEYTIMNRVDIGRSQLIDELAERFNHSVEELLQAGEEADDDDIYNVLSTLKKLTAFHNAHDLTRWDLFGNCYRLLRTGIEQGSMPEQIAVQALQCSHYSILWQLVKITEGAPSKDDLLALRRVVKSFLAVCQQCLSNVNTPVKEQAFMLLCDLLMIFSHQLTTGSREGLQPLVFNPDSSLQNELLNFILDHVFIDQDDENQSIEGDEEDEANKIEALHKRRNLLAAFSKLIIYDIVDMPAAADIFKHYMKYYNDYGDIIKETLSKTRQTDKILCAKTLILSLQQLFNELIQDQGPNLDRTSSHVSGIKELARRFALTFGLDQIKTREAVATLHKDGIEFAFKYQNPKGPEYPPPNLAFLEVLCEFSSKLLRQDKKTVHSYLEKFMTEQMMERREDIWLPLISYRNSLLTGGDEDRMSITSGSSSSKAGSIRSKKGRPPMHKKRIEEESVESSWMMRNDTLQTPGALQTPQLTSTVLRENPRQAAEHLPEQNSEPGSESDYVHKRGLMEDDAEPIFEDVMMSSRGQLEDMSEEFEDTMVIDLPPSRNRRERAELRPDFFDSAAMIEDESVRMNRQGFNLLYKYRITLPCIIFAE
;
A
#
# COMPACT_ATOMS: atom_id res chain seq x y z
N MET A 1 55.88 37.02 23.98
CA MET A 1 56.72 35.85 24.32
C MET A 1 56.26 34.74 23.38
N ILE A 2 57.02 34.38 22.32
CA ILE A 2 58.28 33.59 22.30
C ILE A 2 57.99 32.10 22.56
N THR A 3 58.33 31.07 21.75
CA THR A 3 58.64 30.79 20.30
C THR A 3 58.43 29.24 20.10
N SER A 4 58.62 28.49 19.00
CA SER A 4 59.17 28.65 17.62
C SER A 4 58.45 27.63 16.67
N GLU A 5 58.23 27.88 15.37
CA GLU A 5 59.01 27.46 14.15
C GLU A 5 58.94 25.93 13.80
N LEU A 6 58.38 25.47 12.66
CA LEU A 6 58.81 25.53 11.22
C LEU A 6 60.15 24.82 10.89
N PRO A 7 60.49 24.40 9.63
CA PRO A 7 59.70 24.31 8.38
C PRO A 7 59.89 23.03 7.47
N VAL A 8 58.93 22.81 6.56
CA VAL A 8 58.97 22.58 5.06
C VAL A 8 60.15 21.87 4.35
N LEU A 9 59.82 20.99 3.37
CA LEU A 9 60.29 20.86 1.94
C LEU A 9 59.86 19.46 1.41
N GLN A 10 59.23 19.18 0.26
CA GLN A 10 58.94 19.81 -1.06
C GLN A 10 59.75 19.20 -2.24
N ASP A 11 59.08 19.09 -3.41
CA ASP A 11 59.58 18.73 -4.76
C ASP A 11 60.05 17.26 -5.01
N SER A 12 60.06 16.72 -6.23
CA SER A 12 59.25 16.89 -7.48
C SER A 12 59.70 15.79 -8.49
N GLY A 13 59.07 15.64 -9.66
CA GLY A 13 59.65 14.82 -10.75
C GLY A 13 58.68 13.92 -11.53
N GLU A 14 58.27 14.41 -12.69
CA GLU A 14 57.47 13.80 -13.76
C GLU A 14 58.03 12.47 -14.32
N SER A 15 57.17 11.63 -14.92
CA SER A 15 57.12 11.41 -16.39
C SER A 15 56.43 10.08 -16.79
N GLY A 16 56.00 9.99 -18.06
CA GLY A 16 55.80 8.71 -18.76
C GLY A 16 54.35 8.20 -18.88
N GLN A 17 53.75 8.45 -20.04
CA GLN A 17 52.61 7.69 -20.55
C GLN A 17 53.06 6.23 -20.85
N ASP A 18 52.18 5.22 -20.77
CA ASP A 18 51.62 4.66 -22.02
C ASP A 18 50.56 3.54 -21.88
N THR A 19 49.77 3.43 -22.95
CA THR A 19 49.01 2.28 -23.50
C THR A 19 48.20 1.31 -22.61
N VAL A 20 46.89 1.36 -22.88
CA VAL A 20 45.89 0.28 -22.85
C VAL A 20 46.42 -1.08 -23.36
N SER A 21 46.10 -2.18 -22.65
CA SER A 21 45.60 -3.42 -23.30
C SER A 21 45.04 -4.45 -22.30
N LEU A 22 43.93 -5.11 -22.67
CA LEU A 22 43.48 -6.35 -22.04
C LEU A 22 44.33 -7.51 -22.56
N SER A 23 44.68 -8.45 -21.68
CA SER A 23 44.43 -9.88 -21.94
C SER A 23 44.71 -10.73 -20.70
N MET A 24 43.73 -11.57 -20.34
CA MET A 24 43.99 -12.75 -19.52
C MET A 24 44.57 -13.85 -20.42
N SER A 25 45.53 -14.62 -19.93
CA SER A 25 45.90 -15.91 -20.50
C SER A 25 46.47 -16.83 -19.42
N MET A 26 46.10 -18.10 -19.47
CA MET A 26 46.40 -19.09 -18.43
C MET A 26 47.86 -19.50 -18.45
N SER A 27 48.35 -19.98 -17.30
CA SER A 27 49.43 -20.98 -17.28
C SER A 27 49.22 -21.93 -16.08
N GLU A 28 49.05 -23.21 -16.39
CA GLU A 28 49.39 -24.31 -15.48
C GLU A 28 50.78 -24.85 -15.86
N LEU A 29 51.45 -25.43 -14.87
CA LEU A 29 52.39 -26.57 -14.88
C LEU A 29 53.70 -26.29 -14.11
N ASP A 30 53.92 -27.10 -13.06
CA ASP A 30 55.18 -27.23 -12.32
C ASP A 30 56.22 -28.06 -13.11
N ASP A 31 57.53 -27.79 -12.92
CA ASP A 31 58.50 -28.68 -12.25
C ASP A 31 59.85 -27.89 -12.01
N PRO A 32 61.02 -28.43 -11.57
CA PRO A 32 61.51 -28.13 -10.21
C PRO A 32 62.99 -27.61 -10.09
N GLY A 33 63.41 -27.22 -8.87
CA GLY A 33 64.83 -26.93 -8.56
C GLY A 33 65.20 -26.73 -7.07
N ASP A 34 66.06 -27.60 -6.51
CA ASP A 34 66.54 -27.66 -5.10
C ASP A 34 67.59 -26.58 -4.70
N GLY A 35 67.75 -26.24 -3.40
CA GLY A 35 68.67 -25.15 -2.98
C GLY A 35 68.92 -24.77 -1.49
N LYS A 36 69.07 -25.71 -0.54
CA LYS A 36 69.81 -25.68 0.78
C LYS A 36 70.52 -24.37 1.29
N SER A 37 70.72 -24.06 2.61
CA SER A 37 70.33 -24.64 3.93
C SER A 37 70.89 -23.90 5.20
N LYS A 38 70.30 -24.10 6.41
CA LYS A 38 70.83 -23.93 7.82
C LYS A 38 71.01 -22.48 8.37
N LYS A 39 70.93 -22.10 9.68
CA LYS A 39 70.45 -22.59 11.04
C LYS A 39 70.27 -21.29 11.96
N LYS A 40 70.30 -21.12 13.32
CA LYS A 40 70.73 -21.88 14.55
C LYS A 40 70.27 -21.22 15.93
N ARG A 41 69.21 -21.68 16.62
CA ARG A 41 68.77 -21.35 18.05
C ARG A 41 68.19 -19.92 18.30
N GLY A 42 67.37 -19.62 19.33
CA GLY A 42 66.87 -20.37 20.53
C GLY A 42 65.47 -19.91 21.05
N ARG A 43 65.01 -20.38 22.23
CA ARG A 43 63.60 -20.32 22.76
C ARG A 43 63.57 -19.95 24.28
N PRO A 44 62.43 -19.64 24.99
CA PRO A 44 61.20 -20.47 25.08
C PRO A 44 59.82 -19.76 25.19
N GLY A 45 58.73 -20.54 25.00
CA GLY A 45 57.31 -20.20 25.22
C GLY A 45 56.40 -21.42 24.96
N ARG A 46 55.24 -21.54 25.64
CA ARG A 46 54.35 -22.74 25.65
C ARG A 46 53.08 -22.60 24.73
N PRO A 47 52.25 -23.65 24.48
CA PRO A 47 51.83 -23.97 23.10
C PRO A 47 50.34 -24.34 22.88
N PRO A 48 49.94 -24.63 21.62
CA PRO A 48 48.84 -25.52 21.26
C PRO A 48 49.31 -26.86 20.61
N ALA A 49 48.36 -27.68 20.14
CA ALA A 49 48.49 -29.11 19.83
C ALA A 49 49.14 -29.51 18.46
N PRO A 50 49.60 -30.78 18.31
CA PRO A 50 49.87 -31.43 17.01
C PRO A 50 49.14 -32.79 16.80
N ASN A 51 49.31 -33.42 15.62
CA ASN A 51 48.54 -34.61 15.19
C ASN A 51 49.39 -35.66 14.41
N LYS A 52 48.98 -36.95 14.46
CA LYS A 52 49.36 -38.14 13.62
C LYS A 52 50.76 -38.83 13.70
N LYS A 53 50.74 -40.11 14.14
CA LYS A 53 51.37 -41.34 13.53
C LYS A 53 52.93 -41.54 13.60
N PRO A 54 53.53 -42.75 13.31
CA PRO A 54 53.05 -44.17 13.38
C PRO A 54 54.09 -45.25 13.92
N ARG A 55 53.68 -46.55 13.91
CA ARG A 55 54.43 -47.84 13.63
C ARG A 55 54.74 -48.91 14.73
N LYS A 56 54.27 -50.15 14.43
CA LYS A 56 54.80 -51.53 14.72
C LYS A 56 54.91 -51.98 16.20
N SER A 57 54.94 -53.28 16.56
CA SER A 57 55.00 -54.59 15.84
C SER A 57 54.00 -55.60 16.49
N PRO A 58 53.99 -56.97 16.33
CA PRO A 58 54.96 -57.93 15.77
C PRO A 58 54.41 -58.82 14.62
N LEU A 59 55.15 -59.89 14.26
CA LEU A 59 54.79 -60.96 13.31
C LEU A 59 54.52 -62.27 14.07
N GLU A 60 53.73 -63.20 13.51
CA GLU A 60 54.20 -64.57 13.26
C GLU A 60 53.47 -65.29 12.09
N LYS A 61 54.29 -65.97 11.27
CA LYS A 61 54.05 -67.21 10.46
C LYS A 61 52.78 -67.41 9.60
N CYS A 62 53.03 -67.46 8.29
CA CYS A 62 52.27 -68.17 7.23
C CYS A 62 52.55 -69.71 7.32
N PRO A 63 52.10 -70.63 6.40
CA PRO A 63 51.43 -70.40 5.09
C PRO A 63 50.35 -71.43 4.60
N MET A 64 49.65 -71.05 3.51
CA MET A 64 49.11 -71.88 2.39
C MET A 64 48.05 -72.98 2.64
N GLY A 65 46.89 -72.93 1.94
CA GLY A 65 45.94 -74.06 1.90
C GLY A 65 44.57 -73.89 1.19
N VAL A 66 44.55 -73.73 -0.15
CA VAL A 66 43.38 -74.01 -1.05
C VAL A 66 42.16 -73.05 -1.01
N GLN A 67 41.43 -73.02 -2.14
CA GLN A 67 40.34 -72.10 -2.50
C GLN A 67 38.96 -72.49 -1.92
N ARG A 68 38.15 -71.49 -1.54
CA ARG A 68 36.80 -71.21 -2.12
C ARG A 68 36.21 -69.90 -1.54
N GLY A 69 35.40 -69.20 -2.33
CA GLY A 69 34.81 -67.90 -1.97
C GLY A 69 33.56 -67.99 -1.09
N ARG A 70 33.02 -66.83 -0.68
CA ARG A 70 31.77 -66.73 0.09
C ARG A 70 30.82 -65.67 -0.49
N LYS A 71 29.53 -66.03 -0.57
CA LYS A 71 28.40 -65.14 -0.87
C LYS A 71 27.77 -64.59 0.42
N ALA A 72 27.06 -63.46 0.25
CA ALA A 72 25.79 -63.03 0.85
C ALA A 72 25.33 -63.58 2.23
N ASN A 73 24.96 -62.66 3.12
CA ASN A 73 23.60 -62.46 3.68
C ASN A 73 23.64 -61.39 4.80
N GLY A 74 22.58 -60.63 5.07
CA GLY A 74 21.29 -60.55 4.39
C GLY A 74 20.42 -59.42 4.96
N MET A 75 19.46 -58.92 4.20
CA MET A 75 18.48 -57.92 4.66
C MET A 75 17.36 -58.60 5.45
N ALA A 76 16.79 -57.90 6.43
CA ALA A 76 15.60 -58.37 7.14
C ALA A 76 14.35 -58.19 6.27
N GLN A 77 13.48 -59.20 6.20
CA GLN A 77 12.21 -59.10 5.50
C GLN A 77 11.19 -58.31 6.34
N GLN A 78 10.71 -57.19 5.79
CA GLN A 78 9.33 -56.78 5.98
C GLN A 78 8.60 -57.02 4.66
N ASN A 79 7.41 -57.61 4.72
CA ASN A 79 6.60 -57.83 3.53
C ASN A 79 5.86 -56.55 3.17
N GLY A 80 6.20 -56.00 2.01
CA GLY A 80 5.50 -54.90 1.35
C GLY A 80 6.07 -54.74 -0.05
N GLU A 81 5.24 -54.97 -1.06
CA GLU A 81 5.59 -54.62 -2.44
C GLU A 81 5.53 -53.10 -2.54
N GLY A 82 6.69 -52.46 -2.64
CA GLY A 82 6.83 -51.02 -2.84
C GLY A 82 7.20 -50.75 -4.29
N ASP A 83 6.44 -49.86 -4.94
CA ASP A 83 6.72 -49.43 -6.31
C ASP A 83 8.12 -48.81 -6.46
N PRO A 84 8.73 -48.87 -7.66
CA PRO A 84 10.01 -48.22 -7.92
C PRO A 84 9.90 -46.70 -7.72
N VAL A 85 10.79 -46.14 -6.91
CA VAL A 85 10.84 -44.70 -6.58
C VAL A 85 11.02 -43.88 -7.86
N THR A 86 10.02 -43.07 -8.21
CA THR A 86 10.02 -42.35 -9.50
C THR A 86 10.94 -41.13 -9.48
N LEU A 87 11.37 -40.68 -10.67
CA LEU A 87 12.18 -39.46 -10.83
C LEU A 87 11.50 -38.23 -10.20
N PHE A 88 10.16 -38.15 -10.22
CA PHE A 88 9.41 -37.10 -9.54
C PHE A 88 9.61 -37.12 -8.03
N GLU A 89 9.59 -38.31 -7.40
CA GLU A 89 9.84 -38.43 -5.97
C GLU A 89 11.27 -38.06 -5.59
N VAL A 90 12.26 -38.45 -6.39
CA VAL A 90 13.68 -38.09 -6.18
C VAL A 90 13.86 -36.58 -6.21
N VAL A 91 13.34 -35.90 -7.24
CA VAL A 91 13.42 -34.44 -7.41
C VAL A 91 12.60 -33.72 -6.33
N LYS A 92 11.41 -34.19 -5.96
CA LYS A 92 10.56 -33.63 -4.90
C LYS A 92 11.19 -33.72 -3.51
N GLN A 93 11.86 -34.83 -3.19
CA GLN A 93 12.58 -34.96 -1.93
C GLN A 93 13.88 -34.14 -1.95
N GLY A 94 14.63 -34.17 -3.06
CA GLY A 94 15.90 -33.45 -3.22
C GLY A 94 16.92 -33.81 -2.14
N LYS A 95 17.13 -35.11 -1.93
CA LYS A 95 18.12 -35.66 -0.97
C LYS A 95 19.49 -35.88 -1.61
N SER A 96 19.51 -36.17 -2.91
CA SER A 96 20.72 -36.31 -3.74
C SER A 96 21.12 -34.97 -4.36
N ALA A 97 22.38 -34.83 -4.77
CA ALA A 97 22.80 -33.71 -5.62
C ALA A 97 22.18 -33.87 -7.02
N MET A 98 21.63 -32.79 -7.59
CA MET A 98 20.88 -32.85 -8.85
C MET A 98 21.70 -33.43 -10.01
N GLN A 99 23.00 -33.11 -10.04
CA GLN A 99 23.98 -33.65 -10.96
C GLN A 99 23.99 -35.19 -10.99
N SER A 100 23.96 -35.86 -9.83
CA SER A 100 23.96 -37.33 -9.76
C SER A 100 22.70 -37.91 -10.40
N VAL A 101 21.54 -37.32 -10.13
CA VAL A 101 20.24 -37.78 -10.66
C VAL A 101 20.21 -37.66 -12.20
N VAL A 102 20.86 -36.62 -12.72
CA VAL A 102 21.05 -36.43 -14.17
C VAL A 102 22.06 -37.42 -14.75
N ASP A 103 23.18 -37.68 -14.08
CA ASP A 103 24.18 -38.65 -14.53
C ASP A 103 23.62 -40.09 -14.55
N ASP A 104 22.87 -40.48 -13.51
CA ASP A 104 22.17 -41.76 -13.40
C ASP A 104 21.15 -41.94 -14.55
N TRP A 105 20.40 -40.88 -14.90
CA TRP A 105 19.48 -40.88 -16.04
C TRP A 105 20.22 -40.93 -17.40
N ILE A 106 21.34 -40.21 -17.53
CA ILE A 106 22.17 -40.20 -18.74
C ILE A 106 22.84 -41.58 -18.97
N GLU A 107 23.24 -42.29 -17.91
CA GLU A 107 23.71 -43.67 -18.03
C GLU A 107 22.56 -44.62 -18.44
N SER A 108 21.36 -44.43 -17.88
CA SER A 108 20.16 -45.19 -18.26
C SER A 108 19.80 -44.98 -19.75
N TYR A 109 19.83 -43.74 -20.25
CA TYR A 109 19.59 -43.41 -21.67
C TYR A 109 20.62 -44.02 -22.62
N LYS A 110 21.86 -44.23 -22.17
CA LYS A 110 22.90 -44.95 -22.94
C LYS A 110 22.69 -46.47 -22.97
N GLN A 111 21.88 -47.02 -22.06
CA GLN A 111 21.54 -48.45 -22.02
C GLN A 111 20.26 -48.75 -22.81
N ASP A 112 19.19 -47.99 -22.57
CA ASP A 112 17.93 -48.06 -23.31
C ASP A 112 17.30 -46.65 -23.43
N ARG A 113 17.24 -46.14 -24.67
CA ARG A 113 16.71 -44.80 -24.96
C ARG A 113 15.20 -44.71 -24.76
N ASP A 114 14.46 -45.76 -25.10
CA ASP A 114 12.99 -45.77 -25.02
C ASP A 114 12.55 -45.73 -23.56
N LEU A 115 13.18 -46.54 -22.71
CA LEU A 115 12.84 -46.60 -21.27
C LEU A 115 13.23 -45.32 -20.55
N ALA A 116 14.42 -44.77 -20.81
CA ALA A 116 14.85 -43.52 -20.18
C ALA A 116 13.98 -42.31 -20.61
N LEU A 117 13.55 -42.25 -21.87
CA LEU A 117 12.58 -41.23 -22.32
C LEU A 117 11.19 -41.46 -21.74
N LEU A 118 10.74 -42.71 -21.58
CA LEU A 118 9.46 -43.01 -20.92
C LEU A 118 9.43 -42.51 -19.48
N ASP A 119 10.53 -42.66 -18.74
CA ASP A 119 10.68 -42.12 -17.38
C ASP A 119 10.70 -40.58 -17.36
N LEU A 120 11.33 -39.94 -18.36
CA LEU A 120 11.36 -38.48 -18.50
C LEU A 120 9.98 -37.90 -18.90
N ILE A 121 9.22 -38.60 -19.75
CA ILE A 121 7.83 -38.27 -20.09
C ILE A 121 6.96 -38.37 -18.83
N ASN A 122 7.03 -39.50 -18.10
CA ASN A 122 6.28 -39.69 -16.87
C ASN A 122 6.66 -38.68 -15.78
N PHE A 123 7.93 -38.26 -15.71
CA PHE A 123 8.37 -37.18 -14.82
C PHE A 123 7.63 -35.86 -15.10
N PHE A 124 7.52 -35.41 -16.36
CA PHE A 124 6.76 -34.19 -16.67
C PHE A 124 5.26 -34.33 -16.39
N ILE A 125 4.67 -35.51 -16.63
CA ILE A 125 3.27 -35.81 -16.32
C ILE A 125 3.03 -35.75 -14.79
N GLN A 126 3.85 -36.44 -13.99
CA GLN A 126 3.75 -36.47 -12.52
C GLN A 126 4.08 -35.12 -11.87
N CYS A 127 5.03 -34.35 -12.42
CA CYS A 127 5.28 -32.97 -12.01
C CYS A 127 4.06 -32.05 -12.23
N SER A 128 3.16 -32.41 -13.14
CA SER A 128 1.91 -31.69 -13.39
C SER A 128 0.77 -32.08 -12.44
N GLY A 129 0.98 -33.00 -11.49
CA GLY A 129 -0.04 -33.47 -10.55
C GLY A 129 -0.77 -34.75 -10.97
N CYS A 130 -0.73 -35.09 -12.27
CA CYS A 130 -1.38 -36.28 -12.82
C CYS A 130 -0.92 -37.57 -12.14
N LYS A 131 -1.88 -38.40 -11.69
CA LYS A 131 -1.64 -39.76 -11.17
C LYS A 131 -1.48 -40.81 -12.29
N GLY A 132 -2.01 -40.53 -13.49
CA GLY A 132 -1.88 -41.37 -14.69
C GLY A 132 -0.43 -41.64 -15.09
N THR A 133 -0.18 -42.77 -15.76
CA THR A 133 1.17 -43.22 -16.11
C THR A 133 1.23 -43.71 -17.56
N VAL A 134 2.09 -43.07 -18.36
CA VAL A 134 2.38 -43.45 -19.74
C VAL A 134 3.14 -44.78 -19.73
N ARG A 135 2.65 -45.75 -20.51
CA ARG A 135 3.26 -47.08 -20.66
C ARG A 135 4.10 -47.15 -21.93
N ILE A 136 5.07 -48.08 -21.97
CA ILE A 136 5.92 -48.31 -23.16
C ILE A 136 5.12 -48.60 -24.43
N GLU A 137 3.97 -49.29 -24.30
CA GLU A 137 3.03 -49.55 -25.39
C GLU A 137 2.37 -48.28 -25.92
N MET A 138 2.15 -47.27 -25.08
CA MET A 138 1.60 -45.98 -25.49
C MET A 138 2.69 -45.15 -26.18
N PHE A 139 3.88 -45.04 -25.57
CA PHE A 139 5.01 -44.31 -26.15
C PHE A 139 5.41 -44.81 -27.56
N ARG A 140 5.34 -46.13 -27.80
CA ARG A 140 5.67 -46.72 -29.11
C ARG A 140 4.56 -46.69 -30.16
N ASN A 141 3.29 -46.49 -29.79
CA ASN A 141 2.15 -46.67 -30.71
C ASN A 141 1.12 -45.53 -30.72
N MET A 142 1.24 -44.51 -29.87
CA MET A 142 0.32 -43.36 -29.78
C MET A 142 1.06 -42.05 -30.04
N GLN A 143 0.37 -41.08 -30.63
CA GLN A 143 0.89 -39.72 -30.76
C GLN A 143 0.78 -38.95 -29.45
N ASN A 144 1.63 -37.93 -29.25
CA ASN A 144 1.62 -37.09 -28.05
C ASN A 144 0.22 -36.51 -27.73
N ALA A 145 -0.58 -36.12 -28.74
CA ALA A 145 -1.95 -35.65 -28.53
C ALA A 145 -2.88 -36.72 -27.91
N GLU A 146 -2.74 -37.99 -28.32
CA GLU A 146 -3.52 -39.12 -27.79
C GLU A 146 -3.07 -39.49 -26.38
N ILE A 147 -1.75 -39.48 -26.14
CA ILE A 147 -1.17 -39.69 -24.80
C ILE A 147 -1.67 -38.59 -23.84
N ILE A 148 -1.63 -37.32 -24.25
CA ILE A 148 -2.08 -36.19 -23.42
C ILE A 148 -3.58 -36.25 -23.15
N ARG A 149 -4.40 -36.64 -24.14
CA ARG A 149 -5.84 -36.85 -23.90
C ARG A 149 -6.06 -37.96 -22.87
N LYS A 150 -5.38 -39.09 -23.00
CA LYS A 150 -5.49 -40.19 -22.04
C LYS A 150 -4.93 -39.84 -20.64
N MET A 151 -3.86 -39.06 -20.54
CA MET A 151 -3.37 -38.54 -19.25
C MET A 151 -4.28 -37.43 -18.68
N THR A 152 -5.17 -36.85 -19.48
CA THR A 152 -6.27 -35.98 -19.00
C THR A 152 -7.46 -36.81 -18.50
N GLU A 153 -7.76 -37.93 -19.14
CA GLU A 153 -8.75 -38.92 -18.69
C GLU A 153 -8.29 -39.63 -17.38
N GLU A 154 -7.01 -39.94 -17.24
CA GLU A 154 -6.38 -40.56 -16.05
C GLU A 154 -5.83 -39.54 -15.02
N PHE A 155 -6.26 -38.27 -15.07
CA PHE A 155 -5.67 -37.21 -14.22
C PHE A 155 -6.00 -37.37 -12.74
N ASP A 156 -7.26 -37.73 -12.43
CA ASP A 156 -7.80 -38.10 -11.11
C ASP A 156 -7.40 -37.13 -9.95
N GLU A 157 -7.96 -35.92 -9.93
CA GLU A 157 -7.75 -34.95 -8.82
C GLU A 157 -9.03 -34.74 -7.99
N ASP A 158 -8.96 -35.05 -6.69
CA ASP A 158 -9.98 -34.73 -5.69
C ASP A 158 -10.06 -33.21 -5.38
N SER A 159 -9.05 -32.45 -5.81
CA SER A 159 -8.88 -31.02 -5.63
C SER A 159 -7.99 -30.47 -6.73
N GLY A 160 -8.36 -29.34 -7.37
CA GLY A 160 -7.63 -28.73 -8.49
C GLY A 160 -6.30 -28.04 -8.14
N ASP A 161 -5.50 -28.65 -7.26
CA ASP A 161 -4.30 -28.10 -6.63
C ASP A 161 -3.07 -28.98 -6.98
N TYR A 162 -2.24 -28.50 -7.90
CA TYR A 162 -1.14 -29.27 -8.51
C TYR A 162 0.25 -28.77 -8.03
N PRO A 163 1.34 -29.53 -8.20
CA PRO A 163 2.64 -29.30 -7.55
C PRO A 163 3.29 -27.91 -7.66
N LEU A 164 2.87 -27.06 -8.62
CA LEU A 164 3.36 -25.69 -8.77
C LEU A 164 2.49 -24.61 -8.09
N THR A 165 1.23 -24.93 -7.72
CA THR A 165 0.32 -24.03 -6.99
C THR A 165 0.30 -24.28 -5.49
N ILE A 166 0.55 -25.52 -5.04
CA ILE A 166 0.49 -25.87 -3.61
C ILE A 166 1.51 -25.05 -2.79
N SER A 167 1.01 -24.38 -1.76
CA SER A 167 1.84 -23.57 -0.87
C SER A 167 2.61 -24.40 0.16
N GLY A 168 3.88 -24.06 0.39
CA GLY A 168 4.70 -24.58 1.49
C GLY A 168 6.20 -24.64 1.19
N PRO A 169 7.07 -24.84 2.21
CA PRO A 169 8.52 -24.93 1.99
C PRO A 169 8.93 -26.11 1.09
N LEU A 170 8.26 -27.27 1.23
CA LEU A 170 8.51 -28.45 0.40
C LEU A 170 8.26 -28.16 -1.09
N TRP A 171 7.11 -27.58 -1.42
CA TRP A 171 6.71 -27.31 -2.81
C TRP A 171 7.50 -26.16 -3.43
N LYS A 172 7.90 -25.15 -2.63
CA LYS A 172 8.89 -24.15 -3.05
C LYS A 172 10.25 -24.79 -3.39
N LYS A 173 10.72 -25.76 -2.60
CA LYS A 173 11.94 -26.53 -2.90
C LYS A 173 11.75 -27.40 -4.16
N PHE A 174 10.63 -28.11 -4.29
CA PHE A 174 10.33 -28.89 -5.49
C PHE A 174 10.35 -28.02 -6.76
N ARG A 175 9.71 -26.85 -6.77
CA ARG A 175 9.73 -25.93 -7.92
C ARG A 175 11.15 -25.48 -8.30
N TYR A 176 12.03 -25.25 -7.31
CA TYR A 176 13.45 -24.97 -7.56
C TYR A 176 14.14 -26.20 -8.17
N ASN A 177 14.05 -27.36 -7.52
CA ASN A 177 14.66 -28.62 -7.94
C ASN A 177 14.22 -29.04 -9.36
N PHE A 178 12.95 -28.82 -9.71
CA PHE A 178 12.39 -29.08 -11.04
C PHE A 178 13.03 -28.20 -12.12
N CYS A 179 13.22 -26.91 -11.84
CA CYS A 179 13.93 -26.01 -12.74
C CYS A 179 15.42 -26.37 -12.85
N GLU A 180 16.05 -26.74 -11.73
CA GLU A 180 17.46 -27.13 -11.67
C GLU A 180 17.72 -28.40 -12.49
N PHE A 181 16.89 -29.45 -12.33
CA PHE A 181 16.99 -30.71 -13.06
C PHE A 181 17.07 -30.50 -14.57
N ILE A 182 16.15 -29.72 -15.14
CA ILE A 182 16.08 -29.44 -16.58
C ILE A 182 17.34 -28.70 -17.06
N CYS A 183 17.78 -27.69 -16.32
CA CYS A 183 18.98 -26.93 -16.70
C CYS A 183 20.28 -27.74 -16.57
N VAL A 184 20.38 -28.65 -15.58
CA VAL A 184 21.54 -29.53 -15.41
C VAL A 184 21.56 -30.63 -16.46
N LEU A 185 20.40 -31.23 -16.78
CA LEU A 185 20.24 -32.25 -17.83
C LEU A 185 20.78 -31.77 -19.18
N ILE A 186 20.30 -30.62 -19.66
CA ILE A 186 20.76 -30.04 -20.93
C ILE A 186 22.25 -29.67 -20.89
N ARG A 187 22.74 -29.13 -19.76
CA ARG A 187 24.16 -28.81 -19.59
C ARG A 187 25.07 -30.05 -19.66
N GLN A 188 24.62 -31.23 -19.25
CA GLN A 188 25.41 -32.46 -19.38
C GLN A 188 25.26 -33.12 -20.75
N CYS A 189 24.10 -33.01 -21.39
CA CYS A 189 23.91 -33.49 -22.77
C CYS A 189 24.61 -32.62 -23.84
N GLN A 190 25.05 -31.39 -23.52
CA GLN A 190 25.47 -30.35 -24.46
C GLN A 190 26.59 -30.70 -25.48
N TYR A 191 27.34 -31.79 -25.24
CA TYR A 191 28.47 -32.22 -26.07
C TYR A 191 28.23 -33.50 -26.87
N SER A 192 27.06 -34.14 -26.74
CA SER A 192 26.76 -35.38 -27.47
C SER A 192 25.27 -35.64 -27.62
N ILE A 193 24.59 -36.05 -26.55
CA ILE A 193 23.19 -36.51 -26.57
C ILE A 193 22.22 -35.45 -27.11
N ILE A 194 22.51 -34.16 -26.91
CA ILE A 194 21.66 -33.08 -27.41
C ILE A 194 21.56 -33.02 -28.95
N TYR A 195 22.50 -33.66 -29.67
CA TYR A 195 22.57 -33.73 -31.14
C TYR A 195 22.24 -35.13 -31.68
N ASP A 196 21.51 -35.96 -30.93
CA ASP A 196 21.25 -37.37 -31.30
C ASP A 196 19.97 -37.61 -32.11
N GLU A 197 19.35 -36.52 -32.59
CA GLU A 197 18.11 -36.47 -33.39
C GLU A 197 16.92 -37.21 -32.74
N TYR A 198 16.94 -37.41 -31.41
CA TYR A 198 15.93 -38.23 -30.74
C TYR A 198 15.50 -37.71 -29.36
N MET A 199 16.44 -37.40 -28.45
CA MET A 199 16.08 -36.95 -27.09
C MET A 199 15.30 -35.64 -27.12
N MET A 200 15.84 -34.63 -27.80
CA MET A 200 15.33 -33.25 -27.75
C MET A 200 13.99 -33.11 -28.46
N ASP A 201 13.85 -33.71 -29.65
CA ASP A 201 12.60 -33.71 -30.42
C ASP A 201 11.45 -34.34 -29.63
N THR A 202 11.71 -35.48 -28.96
CA THR A 202 10.72 -36.14 -28.11
C THR A 202 10.25 -35.22 -26.98
N VAL A 203 11.19 -34.56 -26.28
CA VAL A 203 10.91 -33.66 -25.16
C VAL A 203 10.21 -32.36 -25.62
N ILE A 204 10.68 -31.72 -26.69
CA ILE A 204 10.10 -30.49 -27.23
C ILE A 204 8.69 -30.76 -27.77
N SER A 205 8.48 -31.87 -28.48
CA SER A 205 7.16 -32.29 -28.97
C SER A 205 6.16 -32.54 -27.82
N LEU A 206 6.58 -33.27 -26.77
CA LEU A 206 5.75 -33.49 -25.58
C LEU A 206 5.40 -32.17 -24.89
N LEU A 207 6.40 -31.33 -24.58
CA LEU A 207 6.19 -30.07 -23.87
C LEU A 207 5.33 -29.09 -24.67
N THR A 208 5.48 -29.06 -26.00
CA THR A 208 4.63 -28.24 -26.88
C THR A 208 3.18 -28.69 -26.78
N GLY A 209 2.90 -29.99 -26.96
CA GLY A 209 1.54 -30.53 -26.83
C GLY A 209 0.93 -30.29 -25.43
N LEU A 210 1.70 -30.51 -24.36
CA LEU A 210 1.25 -30.24 -22.99
C LEU A 210 0.98 -28.74 -22.77
N SER A 211 1.73 -27.85 -23.43
CA SER A 211 1.55 -26.40 -23.33
C SER A 211 0.33 -25.86 -24.10
N ASP A 212 -0.31 -26.66 -24.96
CA ASP A 212 -1.58 -26.30 -25.59
C ASP A 212 -2.79 -26.99 -24.94
N SER A 213 -2.56 -27.88 -23.97
CA SER A 213 -3.64 -28.51 -23.20
C SER A 213 -4.50 -27.48 -22.46
N GLN A 214 -5.82 -27.66 -22.50
CA GLN A 214 -6.76 -26.85 -21.73
C GLN A 214 -6.57 -27.03 -20.21
N VAL A 215 -6.07 -28.20 -19.78
CA VAL A 215 -5.75 -28.49 -18.38
C VAL A 215 -4.65 -27.54 -17.90
N ARG A 216 -5.01 -26.62 -16.99
CA ARG A 216 -4.09 -25.62 -16.42
C ARG A 216 -2.83 -26.26 -15.83
N ALA A 217 -2.97 -27.41 -15.18
CA ALA A 217 -1.89 -28.09 -14.49
C ALA A 217 -0.78 -28.57 -15.45
N PHE A 218 -1.15 -29.27 -16.54
CA PHE A 218 -0.22 -29.58 -17.64
C PHE A 218 0.36 -28.31 -18.25
N ARG A 219 -0.48 -27.35 -18.63
CA ARG A 219 -0.05 -26.15 -19.37
C ARG A 219 0.92 -25.25 -18.59
N HIS A 220 0.70 -25.06 -17.30
CA HIS A 220 1.62 -24.29 -16.44
C HIS A 220 2.95 -25.04 -16.28
N THR A 221 2.89 -26.35 -16.02
CA THR A 221 4.09 -27.16 -15.75
C THR A 221 4.96 -27.33 -16.99
N SER A 222 4.37 -27.60 -18.15
CA SER A 222 5.08 -27.71 -19.41
C SER A 222 5.64 -26.37 -19.89
N THR A 223 4.92 -25.26 -19.68
CA THR A 223 5.47 -23.92 -19.99
C THR A 223 6.67 -23.62 -19.11
N LEU A 224 6.61 -23.88 -17.79
CA LEU A 224 7.76 -23.70 -16.91
C LEU A 224 8.95 -24.57 -17.33
N ALA A 225 8.70 -25.83 -17.66
CA ALA A 225 9.73 -26.73 -18.18
C ALA A 225 10.36 -26.22 -19.48
N ALA A 226 9.54 -25.84 -20.45
CA ALA A 226 9.98 -25.34 -21.75
C ALA A 226 10.77 -24.03 -21.66
N MET A 227 10.37 -23.08 -20.80
CA MET A 227 11.15 -21.86 -20.63
C MET A 227 12.50 -22.14 -19.94
N LYS A 228 12.58 -23.12 -19.02
CA LYS A 228 13.86 -23.56 -18.43
C LYS A 228 14.73 -24.36 -19.42
N LEU A 229 14.12 -25.15 -20.29
CA LEU A 229 14.76 -25.83 -21.42
C LEU A 229 15.40 -24.80 -22.37
N MET A 230 14.63 -23.77 -22.75
CA MET A 230 15.11 -22.63 -23.54
C MET A 230 16.26 -21.89 -22.86
N THR A 231 16.13 -21.54 -21.57
CA THR A 231 17.21 -20.90 -20.79
C THR A 231 18.51 -21.74 -20.78
N ALA A 232 18.41 -23.07 -20.78
CA ALA A 232 19.57 -23.95 -20.87
C ALA A 232 20.16 -24.00 -22.29
N LEU A 233 19.32 -24.05 -23.34
CA LEU A 233 19.76 -24.00 -24.74
C LEU A 233 20.47 -22.67 -25.09
N VAL A 234 19.98 -21.53 -24.58
CA VAL A 234 20.65 -20.22 -24.72
C VAL A 234 22.07 -20.23 -24.14
N ASN A 235 22.28 -20.93 -23.01
CA ASN A 235 23.63 -21.13 -22.44
C ASN A 235 24.49 -22.04 -23.33
N VAL A 236 23.92 -23.02 -24.04
CA VAL A 236 24.66 -23.88 -24.98
C VAL A 236 25.05 -23.10 -26.24
N ALA A 237 24.13 -22.31 -26.81
CA ALA A 237 24.40 -21.43 -27.95
C ALA A 237 25.51 -20.40 -27.63
N LEU A 238 25.47 -19.79 -26.44
CA LEU A 238 26.54 -18.90 -25.98
C LEU A 238 27.90 -19.64 -25.87
N ASN A 239 27.91 -20.86 -25.30
CA ASN A 239 29.11 -21.69 -25.24
C ASN A 239 29.64 -22.06 -26.64
N LEU A 240 28.76 -22.36 -27.59
CA LEU A 240 29.13 -22.67 -28.98
C LEU A 240 29.71 -21.45 -29.68
N SER A 241 29.06 -20.29 -29.62
CA SER A 241 29.55 -19.02 -30.18
C SER A 241 30.93 -18.63 -29.64
N ILE A 242 31.17 -18.72 -28.33
CA ILE A 242 32.49 -18.49 -27.72
C ILE A 242 33.54 -19.48 -28.27
N ASN A 243 33.15 -20.74 -28.50
CA ASN A 243 34.04 -21.74 -29.08
C ASN A 243 34.29 -21.51 -30.59
N GLN A 244 33.29 -21.07 -31.36
CA GLN A 244 33.47 -20.66 -32.76
C GLN A 244 34.48 -19.51 -32.85
N ASP A 245 34.34 -18.45 -32.04
CA ASP A 245 35.28 -17.33 -32.01
C ASP A 245 36.71 -17.76 -31.62
N ASN A 246 36.83 -18.65 -30.64
CA ASN A 246 38.12 -19.22 -30.25
C ASN A 246 38.75 -20.03 -31.39
N THR A 247 37.96 -20.85 -32.09
CA THR A 247 38.41 -21.64 -33.26
C THR A 247 38.75 -20.75 -34.45
N GLN A 248 37.97 -19.69 -34.71
CA GLN A 248 38.21 -18.71 -35.77
C GLN A 248 39.51 -17.94 -35.53
N ARG A 249 39.74 -17.44 -34.31
CA ARG A 249 41.01 -16.78 -33.92
C ARG A 249 42.21 -17.73 -34.04
N GLN A 250 42.05 -19.02 -33.70
CA GLN A 250 43.10 -20.03 -33.93
C GLN A 250 43.35 -20.31 -35.42
N TYR A 251 42.31 -20.39 -36.24
CA TYR A 251 42.40 -20.56 -37.69
C TYR A 251 43.13 -19.38 -38.34
N GLU A 252 42.78 -18.14 -37.98
CA GLU A 252 43.45 -16.94 -38.46
C GLU A 252 44.91 -16.86 -38.02
N ALA A 253 45.21 -17.17 -36.75
CA ALA A 253 46.58 -17.20 -36.23
C ALA A 253 47.45 -18.27 -36.93
N GLU A 254 46.88 -19.41 -37.34
CA GLU A 254 47.58 -20.44 -38.11
C GLU A 254 47.71 -20.03 -39.60
N ARG A 255 46.66 -19.46 -40.20
CA ARG A 255 46.63 -18.94 -41.57
C ARG A 255 47.68 -17.84 -41.78
N ASN A 256 47.81 -16.92 -40.84
CA ASN A 256 48.67 -15.74 -40.94
C ASN A 256 50.16 -16.04 -40.73
N LYS A 257 50.54 -17.29 -40.41
CA LYS A 257 51.95 -17.71 -40.42
C LYS A 257 52.53 -17.68 -41.83
N MET A 258 53.83 -17.37 -41.91
CA MET A 258 54.64 -17.48 -43.12
C MET A 258 54.51 -18.89 -43.72
N VAL A 259 54.48 -19.00 -45.06
CA VAL A 259 54.12 -20.25 -45.77
C VAL A 259 54.97 -21.46 -45.33
N GLY A 260 56.28 -21.30 -45.09
CA GLY A 260 57.16 -22.36 -44.59
C GLY A 260 57.03 -22.71 -43.09
N LYS A 261 56.10 -22.09 -42.36
CA LYS A 261 55.79 -22.35 -40.93
C LYS A 261 54.30 -22.60 -40.66
N ARG A 262 53.48 -22.71 -41.71
CA ARG A 262 52.03 -22.96 -41.62
C ARG A 262 51.77 -24.46 -41.60
N ALA A 263 51.09 -24.96 -40.57
CA ALA A 263 50.65 -26.35 -40.54
C ALA A 263 49.32 -26.51 -41.30
N ASN A 264 49.36 -26.88 -42.58
CA ASN A 264 48.17 -26.99 -43.42
C ASN A 264 47.16 -28.03 -42.91
N GLU A 265 47.62 -29.19 -42.42
CA GLU A 265 46.76 -30.22 -41.79
C GLU A 265 46.00 -29.68 -40.57
N LYS A 266 46.66 -28.84 -39.75
CA LYS A 266 46.03 -28.16 -38.62
C LYS A 266 45.04 -27.09 -39.09
N LEU A 267 45.34 -26.41 -40.19
CA LEU A 267 44.44 -25.42 -40.79
C LEU A 267 43.14 -26.08 -41.29
N GLU A 268 43.25 -27.26 -41.90
CA GLU A 268 42.13 -28.09 -42.35
C GLU A 268 41.32 -28.65 -41.17
N LEU A 269 41.97 -29.18 -40.13
CA LEU A 269 41.33 -29.56 -38.87
C LEU A 269 40.56 -28.41 -38.20
N LEU A 270 41.10 -27.19 -38.23
CA LEU A 270 40.42 -26.00 -37.67
C LEU A 270 39.23 -25.57 -38.53
N LEU A 271 39.28 -25.71 -39.86
CA LEU A 271 38.15 -25.49 -40.75
C LEU A 271 37.03 -26.51 -40.52
N GLN A 272 37.39 -27.80 -40.45
CA GLN A 272 36.45 -28.88 -40.17
C GLN A 272 35.81 -28.70 -38.79
N ARG A 273 36.60 -28.39 -37.76
CA ARG A 273 36.07 -28.13 -36.40
C ARG A 273 35.17 -26.89 -36.35
N ARG A 274 35.47 -25.85 -37.11
CA ARG A 274 34.59 -24.67 -37.23
C ARG A 274 33.28 -25.01 -37.94
N LYS A 275 33.31 -25.92 -38.93
CA LYS A 275 32.10 -26.41 -39.61
C LYS A 275 31.22 -27.22 -38.66
N GLU A 276 31.78 -28.16 -37.92
CA GLU A 276 31.07 -28.90 -36.84
C GLU A 276 30.44 -27.95 -35.81
N LEU A 277 31.17 -26.92 -35.38
CA LEU A 277 30.65 -25.92 -34.43
C LEU A 277 29.57 -25.02 -35.03
N GLN A 278 29.47 -24.88 -36.36
CA GLN A 278 28.37 -24.19 -37.03
C GLN A 278 27.15 -25.10 -37.15
N GLU A 279 27.33 -26.34 -37.63
CA GLU A 279 26.25 -27.32 -37.75
C GLU A 279 25.58 -27.58 -36.37
N ASN A 280 26.37 -27.64 -35.30
CA ASN A 280 25.86 -27.70 -33.93
C ASN A 280 25.15 -26.41 -33.47
N GLN A 281 25.57 -25.23 -33.94
CA GLN A 281 24.94 -23.95 -33.57
C GLN A 281 23.57 -23.82 -34.24
N ASP A 282 23.51 -24.10 -35.55
CA ASP A 282 22.29 -24.07 -36.35
C ASP A 282 21.23 -24.99 -35.72
N GLU A 283 21.64 -26.16 -35.21
CA GLU A 283 20.72 -27.12 -34.59
C GLU A 283 20.23 -26.71 -33.18
N ILE A 284 21.08 -26.08 -32.35
CA ILE A 284 20.60 -25.45 -31.10
C ILE A 284 19.63 -24.30 -31.43
N GLU A 285 19.88 -23.54 -32.51
CA GLU A 285 18.96 -22.49 -32.96
C GLU A 285 17.64 -23.04 -33.51
N ASN A 286 17.62 -24.21 -34.15
CA ASN A 286 16.41 -24.93 -34.55
C ASN A 286 15.55 -25.33 -33.34
N MET A 287 16.16 -25.92 -32.31
CA MET A 287 15.48 -26.26 -31.06
C MET A 287 14.94 -25.02 -30.33
N MET A 288 15.76 -23.96 -30.24
CA MET A 288 15.35 -22.69 -29.63
C MET A 288 14.18 -22.04 -30.39
N ASN A 289 14.22 -22.03 -31.73
CA ASN A 289 13.14 -21.53 -32.56
C ASN A 289 11.85 -22.33 -32.36
N SER A 290 11.93 -23.66 -32.24
CA SER A 290 10.78 -24.54 -32.02
C SER A 290 10.09 -24.25 -30.69
N ILE A 291 10.85 -24.12 -29.60
CA ILE A 291 10.30 -23.74 -28.28
C ILE A 291 9.74 -22.31 -28.30
N PHE A 292 10.43 -21.37 -28.94
CA PHE A 292 9.99 -19.98 -28.98
C PHE A 292 8.68 -19.80 -29.76
N LYS A 293 8.60 -20.36 -30.98
CA LYS A 293 7.42 -20.27 -31.85
C LYS A 293 6.28 -21.13 -31.32
N GLY A 294 6.54 -22.39 -30.96
CA GLY A 294 5.51 -23.33 -30.51
C GLY A 294 4.95 -23.04 -29.11
N ILE A 295 5.76 -22.51 -28.19
CA ILE A 295 5.38 -22.34 -26.78
C ILE A 295 5.38 -20.87 -26.36
N PHE A 296 6.51 -20.16 -26.42
CA PHE A 296 6.60 -18.79 -25.88
C PHE A 296 5.58 -17.84 -26.52
N VAL A 297 5.50 -17.81 -27.86
CA VAL A 297 4.61 -16.92 -28.63
C VAL A 297 3.12 -17.17 -28.37
N HIS A 298 2.76 -18.32 -27.79
CA HIS A 298 1.39 -18.62 -27.36
C HIS A 298 1.18 -18.38 -25.86
N ARG A 299 2.16 -18.71 -25.02
CA ARG A 299 2.04 -18.71 -23.55
C ARG A 299 2.37 -17.37 -22.88
N TYR A 300 3.13 -16.47 -23.50
CA TYR A 300 3.32 -15.10 -22.98
C TYR A 300 2.00 -14.31 -22.88
N ARG A 301 0.96 -14.76 -23.59
CA ARG A 301 -0.40 -14.21 -23.65
C ARG A 301 -1.48 -15.22 -23.19
N ASP A 302 -1.12 -16.19 -22.35
CA ASP A 302 -2.09 -17.13 -21.74
C ASP A 302 -3.15 -16.39 -20.92
N ALA A 303 -4.34 -16.97 -20.73
CA ALA A 303 -5.34 -16.43 -19.81
C ALA A 303 -4.81 -16.38 -18.35
N ILE A 304 -4.00 -17.36 -17.95
CA ILE A 304 -3.44 -17.48 -16.60
C ILE A 304 -2.22 -16.57 -16.43
N ALA A 305 -2.30 -15.65 -15.47
CA ALA A 305 -1.27 -14.62 -15.24
C ALA A 305 0.09 -15.19 -14.80
N GLU A 306 0.11 -16.24 -13.97
CA GLU A 306 1.33 -16.97 -13.59
C GLU A 306 2.13 -17.48 -14.80
N ILE A 307 1.44 -17.95 -15.84
CA ILE A 307 2.06 -18.50 -17.06
C ILE A 307 2.69 -17.35 -17.88
N ARG A 308 1.97 -16.24 -18.05
CA ARG A 308 2.52 -15.02 -18.69
C ARG A 308 3.74 -14.50 -17.92
N ALA A 309 3.65 -14.46 -16.59
CA ALA A 309 4.72 -14.03 -15.71
C ALA A 309 6.00 -14.89 -15.83
N ILE A 310 5.86 -16.21 -16.03
CA ILE A 310 6.99 -17.11 -16.28
C ILE A 310 7.66 -16.83 -17.62
N CYS A 311 6.90 -16.67 -18.70
CA CYS A 311 7.47 -16.34 -20.02
C CYS A 311 8.23 -15.01 -19.99
N ILE A 312 7.66 -13.97 -19.36
CA ILE A 312 8.29 -12.65 -19.24
C ILE A 312 9.54 -12.66 -18.33
N GLU A 313 9.59 -13.50 -17.32
CA GLU A 313 10.79 -13.67 -16.48
C GLU A 313 11.95 -14.27 -17.28
N GLU A 314 11.70 -15.35 -18.02
CA GLU A 314 12.77 -16.09 -18.71
C GLU A 314 13.27 -15.37 -19.98
N ILE A 315 12.42 -14.67 -20.75
CA ILE A 315 12.92 -13.82 -21.85
C ILE A 315 13.82 -12.68 -21.32
N GLY A 316 13.55 -12.17 -20.12
CA GLY A 316 14.46 -11.25 -19.41
C GLY A 316 15.81 -11.88 -19.08
N VAL A 317 15.83 -13.18 -18.73
CA VAL A 317 17.06 -13.95 -18.53
C VAL A 317 17.81 -14.15 -19.84
N TRP A 318 17.15 -14.51 -20.95
CA TRP A 318 17.82 -14.73 -22.25
C TRP A 318 18.48 -13.44 -22.76
N MET A 319 17.76 -12.31 -22.72
CA MET A 319 18.28 -11.00 -23.11
C MET A 319 19.49 -10.53 -22.27
N LYS A 320 19.57 -10.96 -21.00
CA LYS A 320 20.72 -10.67 -20.11
C LYS A 320 21.87 -11.65 -20.29
N MET A 321 21.58 -12.91 -20.62
CA MET A 321 22.57 -13.98 -20.74
C MET A 321 23.32 -13.93 -22.08
N TYR A 322 22.60 -13.68 -23.19
CA TYR A 322 23.18 -13.63 -24.53
C TYR A 322 22.63 -12.42 -25.30
N SER A 323 23.07 -11.23 -24.88
CA SER A 323 22.57 -9.93 -25.34
C SER A 323 22.82 -9.62 -26.82
N ASP A 324 23.68 -10.36 -27.51
CA ASP A 324 23.94 -10.14 -28.94
C ASP A 324 22.96 -10.89 -29.83
N ALA A 325 22.48 -12.07 -29.41
CA ALA A 325 21.38 -12.76 -30.06
C ALA A 325 19.99 -12.25 -29.62
N PHE A 326 19.81 -11.96 -28.33
CA PHE A 326 18.47 -11.71 -27.76
C PHE A 326 18.12 -10.25 -27.46
N LEU A 327 19.08 -9.35 -27.16
CA LEU A 327 18.73 -7.96 -26.81
C LEU A 327 18.52 -7.09 -28.06
N ASN A 328 17.35 -7.24 -28.67
CA ASN A 328 16.88 -6.46 -29.81
C ASN A 328 15.34 -6.34 -29.80
N ASP A 329 14.80 -5.46 -30.65
CA ASP A 329 13.36 -5.15 -30.72
C ASP A 329 12.47 -6.36 -30.99
N SER A 330 12.98 -7.41 -31.66
CA SER A 330 12.18 -8.61 -31.94
C SER A 330 11.79 -9.37 -30.66
N TYR A 331 12.58 -9.26 -29.59
CA TYR A 331 12.33 -9.82 -28.27
C TYR A 331 11.83 -8.77 -27.26
N LEU A 332 12.41 -7.56 -27.26
CA LEU A 332 12.01 -6.48 -26.33
C LEU A 332 10.53 -6.09 -26.47
N LYS A 333 9.94 -6.19 -27.67
CA LYS A 333 8.52 -5.89 -27.91
C LYS A 333 7.57 -6.68 -26.99
N TYR A 334 7.89 -7.93 -26.64
CA TYR A 334 7.04 -8.74 -25.76
C TYR A 334 7.01 -8.18 -24.33
N VAL A 335 8.13 -7.68 -23.83
CA VAL A 335 8.19 -6.99 -22.53
C VAL A 335 7.43 -5.66 -22.59
N GLY A 336 7.62 -4.88 -23.67
CA GLY A 336 6.93 -3.60 -23.90
C GLY A 336 5.41 -3.71 -23.98
N TRP A 337 4.91 -4.73 -24.70
CA TRP A 337 3.48 -5.04 -24.73
C TRP A 337 2.98 -5.44 -23.33
N THR A 338 3.67 -6.35 -22.64
CA THR A 338 3.19 -6.90 -21.36
C THR A 338 3.35 -5.93 -20.16
N LEU A 339 4.04 -4.79 -20.31
CA LEU A 339 3.90 -3.64 -19.38
C LEU A 339 2.46 -3.09 -19.30
N HIS A 340 1.60 -3.45 -20.24
CA HIS A 340 0.18 -3.09 -20.29
C HIS A 340 -0.75 -4.18 -19.74
N ASP A 341 -0.21 -5.26 -19.16
CA ASP A 341 -1.02 -6.34 -18.56
C ASP A 341 -1.94 -5.80 -17.45
N ARG A 342 -3.16 -6.32 -17.38
CA ARG A 342 -4.17 -5.97 -16.36
C ARG A 342 -3.69 -6.36 -14.94
N GLN A 343 -2.92 -7.44 -14.82
CA GLN A 343 -2.43 -7.99 -13.55
C GLN A 343 -1.08 -7.43 -13.13
N GLY A 344 -0.97 -7.06 -11.85
CA GLY A 344 0.22 -6.38 -11.31
C GLY A 344 1.47 -7.26 -11.27
N GLU A 345 1.32 -8.56 -11.04
CA GLU A 345 2.44 -9.51 -10.96
C GLU A 345 3.18 -9.66 -12.30
N VAL A 346 2.47 -9.64 -13.42
CA VAL A 346 3.06 -9.80 -14.75
C VAL A 346 3.84 -8.53 -15.12
N ARG A 347 3.25 -7.34 -14.86
CA ARG A 347 3.97 -6.07 -14.99
C ARG A 347 5.24 -6.05 -14.13
N LEU A 348 5.18 -6.55 -12.89
CA LEU A 348 6.35 -6.65 -12.01
C LEU A 348 7.48 -7.53 -12.60
N LYS A 349 7.15 -8.59 -13.38
CA LYS A 349 8.15 -9.37 -14.11
C LYS A 349 8.77 -8.58 -15.26
N CYS A 350 7.98 -7.84 -16.05
CA CYS A 350 8.52 -6.95 -17.10
C CYS A 350 9.55 -5.96 -16.51
N LEU A 351 9.20 -5.36 -15.37
CA LEU A 351 10.02 -4.35 -14.71
C LEU A 351 11.31 -4.95 -14.13
N LYS A 352 11.24 -6.14 -13.51
CA LYS A 352 12.43 -6.87 -13.03
C LYS A 352 13.33 -7.36 -14.15
N ALA A 353 12.78 -7.72 -15.31
CA ALA A 353 13.56 -8.02 -16.51
C ALA A 353 14.33 -6.78 -16.99
N LEU A 354 13.64 -5.63 -17.14
CA LEU A 354 14.25 -4.37 -17.55
C LEU A 354 15.32 -3.87 -16.56
N GLN A 355 15.02 -3.84 -15.26
CA GLN A 355 15.97 -3.48 -14.20
C GLN A 355 17.25 -4.33 -14.29
N ASN A 356 17.10 -5.63 -14.54
CA ASN A 356 18.22 -6.55 -14.72
C ASN A 356 19.07 -6.26 -15.97
N LEU A 357 18.51 -5.67 -17.03
CA LEU A 357 19.27 -5.26 -18.22
C LEU A 357 20.02 -3.94 -17.94
N TYR A 358 19.37 -2.97 -17.29
CA TYR A 358 20.01 -1.71 -16.87
C TYR A 358 21.09 -1.86 -15.78
N THR A 359 21.40 -3.07 -15.30
CA THR A 359 22.61 -3.29 -14.46
C THR A 359 23.91 -3.29 -15.26
N ASN A 360 23.90 -3.60 -16.57
CA ASN A 360 25.09 -3.45 -17.42
C ASN A 360 24.97 -2.18 -18.27
N ARG A 361 25.94 -1.26 -18.10
CA ARG A 361 26.03 0.01 -18.85
C ARG A 361 26.26 -0.20 -20.36
N GLU A 362 26.92 -1.28 -20.75
CA GLU A 362 27.21 -1.61 -22.17
C GLU A 362 25.93 -1.88 -22.98
N LEU A 363 24.84 -2.27 -22.32
CA LEU A 363 23.56 -2.57 -22.94
C LEU A 363 22.70 -1.32 -23.19
N PHE A 364 23.08 -0.15 -22.66
CA PHE A 364 22.26 1.06 -22.70
C PHE A 364 21.92 1.54 -24.13
N PRO A 365 22.83 1.52 -25.13
CA PRO A 365 22.50 1.92 -26.50
C PRO A 365 21.43 1.03 -27.14
N LYS A 366 21.45 -0.28 -26.88
CA LYS A 366 20.43 -1.25 -27.33
C LYS A 366 19.06 -1.04 -26.66
N LEU A 367 19.03 -0.37 -25.52
CA LEU A 367 17.81 -0.10 -24.73
C LEU A 367 17.21 1.29 -24.98
N GLU A 368 17.96 2.26 -25.51
CA GLU A 368 17.52 3.68 -25.51
C GLU A 368 16.23 3.92 -26.31
N LEU A 369 16.06 3.28 -27.48
CA LEU A 369 14.85 3.39 -28.29
C LEU A 369 13.61 2.87 -27.54
N PHE A 370 13.71 1.69 -26.93
CA PHE A 370 12.68 1.12 -26.06
C PHE A 370 12.37 2.03 -24.86
N THR A 371 13.42 2.54 -24.22
CA THR A 371 13.34 3.43 -23.05
C THR A 371 12.51 4.67 -23.37
N ASN A 372 12.82 5.33 -24.48
CA ASN A 372 12.15 6.56 -24.90
C ASN A 372 10.67 6.29 -25.27
N ARG A 373 10.38 5.14 -25.91
CA ARG A 373 9.01 4.73 -26.27
C ARG A 373 8.11 4.41 -25.07
N PHE A 374 8.67 3.89 -23.96
CA PHE A 374 7.90 3.42 -22.80
C PHE A 374 8.16 4.20 -21.49
N LYS A 375 8.88 5.34 -21.54
CA LYS A 375 9.21 6.19 -20.38
C LYS A 375 7.99 6.49 -19.49
N VAL A 376 6.92 7.05 -20.06
CA VAL A 376 5.72 7.49 -19.33
C VAL A 376 5.06 6.33 -18.57
N ARG A 377 4.87 5.19 -19.26
CA ARG A 377 4.28 3.98 -18.64
C ARG A 377 5.14 3.36 -17.55
N THR A 378 6.46 3.61 -17.58
CA THR A 378 7.41 3.14 -16.56
C THR A 378 7.39 4.01 -15.30
N ILE A 379 6.86 5.23 -15.35
CA ILE A 379 6.73 6.11 -14.17
C ILE A 379 5.42 5.82 -13.43
N GLY A 380 4.30 5.67 -14.16
CA GLY A 380 2.94 5.54 -13.60
C GLY A 380 2.55 4.18 -13.00
N SER A 381 3.34 3.59 -12.08
CA SER A 381 2.84 2.47 -11.26
C SER A 381 3.57 2.27 -9.93
N TYR A 382 2.79 2.02 -8.87
CA TYR A 382 3.25 1.89 -7.47
C TYR A 382 4.42 0.92 -7.28
N ALA A 383 4.39 -0.24 -7.96
CA ALA A 383 5.44 -1.26 -7.86
C ALA A 383 6.74 -0.92 -8.63
N ILE A 384 6.81 0.23 -9.30
CA ILE A 384 7.99 0.69 -10.04
C ILE A 384 8.87 1.63 -9.21
N ARG A 385 8.30 2.39 -8.26
CA ARG A 385 8.93 3.44 -7.44
C ARG A 385 10.47 3.38 -7.34
N LEU A 386 11.01 2.37 -6.67
CA LEU A 386 12.46 2.24 -6.44
C LEU A 386 13.26 1.94 -7.72
N ALA A 387 12.69 1.16 -8.66
CA ALA A 387 13.30 0.91 -9.97
C ALA A 387 13.19 2.13 -10.91
N ALA A 388 12.13 2.95 -10.78
CA ALA A 388 12.02 4.25 -11.45
C ALA A 388 13.00 5.27 -10.86
N GLY A 389 13.20 5.27 -9.54
CA GLY A 389 14.21 6.07 -8.84
C GLY A 389 15.63 5.68 -9.25
N GLU A 390 15.96 4.39 -9.22
CA GLU A 390 17.24 3.84 -9.71
C GLU A 390 17.46 4.16 -11.20
N PHE A 391 16.42 4.04 -12.03
CA PHE A 391 16.47 4.41 -13.45
C PHE A 391 16.65 5.93 -13.64
N LEU A 392 15.95 6.77 -12.89
CA LEU A 392 16.04 8.23 -12.97
C LEU A 392 17.41 8.71 -12.50
N HIS A 393 17.90 8.19 -11.37
CA HIS A 393 19.26 8.37 -10.89
C HIS A 393 20.27 8.02 -11.99
N ARG A 394 20.11 6.86 -12.65
CA ARG A 394 21.00 6.49 -13.77
C ARG A 394 20.84 7.44 -14.95
N LYS A 395 19.63 7.79 -15.39
CA LYS A 395 19.43 8.58 -16.62
C LYS A 395 19.81 10.06 -16.47
N LEU A 396 19.61 10.66 -15.30
CA LEU A 396 20.05 12.02 -14.99
C LEU A 396 21.55 12.06 -14.68
N PHE A 397 22.03 11.21 -13.76
CA PHE A 397 23.38 11.38 -13.19
C PHE A 397 24.48 10.60 -13.93
N SER A 398 24.17 9.62 -14.80
CA SER A 398 25.23 8.89 -15.54
C SER A 398 25.90 9.69 -16.67
N ARG A 399 25.51 10.95 -16.89
CA ARG A 399 26.14 11.85 -17.87
C ARG A 399 27.22 12.76 -17.28
N HIS A 400 27.34 12.82 -15.95
CA HIS A 400 28.39 13.59 -15.30
C HIS A 400 29.70 12.80 -15.17
N ASP A 401 30.81 13.47 -15.46
CA ASP A 401 32.15 13.05 -15.06
C ASP A 401 32.45 13.67 -13.68
N PRO A 402 32.60 12.87 -12.62
CA PRO A 402 32.88 13.39 -11.28
C PRO A 402 34.15 14.25 -11.20
N GLN A 403 35.17 13.96 -12.02
CA GLN A 403 36.42 14.74 -12.03
C GLN A 403 36.22 16.11 -12.69
N ALA A 404 35.35 16.20 -13.70
CA ALA A 404 34.96 17.47 -14.31
C ALA A 404 34.14 18.33 -13.34
N GLU A 405 33.16 17.75 -12.63
CA GLU A 405 32.36 18.48 -11.64
C GLU A 405 33.20 18.95 -10.44
N GLU A 406 34.08 18.10 -9.90
CA GLU A 406 34.98 18.48 -8.80
C GLU A 406 35.94 19.60 -9.23
N ALA A 407 36.42 19.57 -10.48
CA ALA A 407 37.22 20.66 -11.05
C ALA A 407 36.40 21.95 -11.30
N LEU A 408 35.13 21.84 -11.67
CA LEU A 408 34.21 22.97 -11.87
C LEU A 408 33.83 23.63 -10.55
N ALA A 409 33.47 22.85 -9.53
CA ALA A 409 33.18 23.34 -8.18
C ALA A 409 34.38 24.10 -7.59
N LYS A 410 35.59 23.52 -7.67
CA LYS A 410 36.83 24.18 -7.22
C LYS A 410 37.18 25.44 -8.03
N ARG A 411 36.85 25.50 -9.32
CA ARG A 411 36.99 26.73 -10.14
C ARG A 411 35.97 27.80 -9.78
N ARG A 412 34.78 27.40 -9.30
CA ARG A 412 33.70 28.30 -8.86
C ARG A 412 33.80 28.67 -7.37
N GLY A 413 34.63 27.99 -6.58
CA GLY A 413 34.78 28.21 -5.14
C GLY A 413 33.73 27.53 -4.27
N ARG A 414 32.86 26.68 -4.85
CA ARG A 414 31.82 25.92 -4.14
C ARG A 414 32.43 24.76 -3.34
N SER A 415 31.83 24.38 -2.21
CA SER A 415 32.28 23.22 -1.42
C SER A 415 32.06 21.88 -2.14
N SER A 416 30.94 21.75 -2.87
CA SER A 416 30.44 20.48 -3.40
C SER A 416 30.34 20.43 -4.94
N PRO A 417 30.64 19.28 -5.58
CA PRO A 417 30.37 19.04 -7.00
C PRO A 417 28.88 18.84 -7.32
N ASN A 418 28.00 18.66 -6.34
CA ASN A 418 26.61 18.23 -6.58
C ASN A 418 25.67 19.34 -7.09
N GLY A 419 26.09 20.61 -7.11
CA GLY A 419 25.20 21.74 -7.39
C GLY A 419 24.48 21.68 -8.75
N ASN A 420 25.11 21.10 -9.78
CA ASN A 420 24.46 20.86 -11.07
C ASN A 420 23.43 19.71 -10.99
N LEU A 421 23.68 18.67 -10.19
CA LEU A 421 22.75 17.56 -9.97
C LEU A 421 21.51 18.00 -9.19
N ILE A 422 21.69 18.88 -8.20
CA ILE A 422 20.59 19.47 -7.42
C ILE A 422 19.72 20.35 -8.33
N ARG A 423 20.31 21.22 -9.16
CA ARG A 423 19.57 21.99 -10.18
C ARG A 423 18.77 21.08 -11.13
N MET A 424 19.35 19.97 -11.60
CA MET A 424 18.64 19.00 -12.44
C MET A 424 17.50 18.27 -11.70
N LEU A 425 17.61 18.04 -10.39
CA LEU A 425 16.52 17.46 -9.58
C LEU A 425 15.37 18.47 -9.35
N VAL A 426 15.70 19.74 -9.11
CA VAL A 426 14.71 20.84 -9.02
C VAL A 426 13.97 21.00 -10.34
N LEU A 427 14.68 21.01 -11.48
CA LEU A 427 14.07 21.05 -12.81
C LEU A 427 13.18 19.83 -13.05
N PHE A 428 13.65 18.61 -12.75
CA PHE A 428 12.84 17.40 -12.90
C PHE A 428 11.56 17.43 -12.05
N PHE A 429 11.61 17.95 -10.83
CA PHE A 429 10.43 18.11 -9.99
C PHE A 429 9.42 19.07 -10.65
N LEU A 430 9.87 20.26 -11.06
CA LEU A 430 9.04 21.28 -11.70
C LEU A 430 8.47 20.85 -13.06
N GLU A 431 9.25 20.14 -13.89
CA GLU A 431 8.83 19.56 -15.17
C GLU A 431 7.89 18.36 -15.02
N SER A 432 7.78 17.75 -13.84
CA SER A 432 7.00 16.53 -13.67
C SER A 432 5.49 16.76 -13.60
N GLU A 433 5.06 17.93 -13.09
CA GLU A 433 3.66 18.39 -12.94
C GLU A 433 2.67 17.39 -12.28
N LEU A 434 3.16 16.30 -11.68
CA LEU A 434 2.35 15.24 -11.08
C LEU A 434 2.04 15.44 -9.58
N HIS A 435 2.86 16.22 -8.87
CA HIS A 435 2.76 16.44 -7.43
C HIS A 435 3.21 17.87 -7.08
N GLU A 436 2.50 18.50 -6.15
CA GLU A 436 2.82 19.86 -5.65
C GLU A 436 3.95 19.86 -4.61
N HIS A 437 4.19 18.72 -3.95
CA HIS A 437 5.19 18.58 -2.89
C HIS A 437 6.22 17.47 -3.20
N ALA A 438 7.45 17.63 -2.74
CA ALA A 438 8.61 16.83 -3.16
C ALA A 438 8.78 15.51 -2.39
N ALA A 439 8.06 15.31 -1.28
CA ALA A 439 8.23 14.15 -0.38
C ALA A 439 8.23 12.79 -1.11
N TYR A 440 7.37 12.64 -2.11
CA TYR A 440 7.23 11.42 -2.89
C TYR A 440 8.30 11.26 -3.99
N LEU A 441 8.96 12.33 -4.41
CA LEU A 441 10.15 12.27 -5.27
C LEU A 441 11.39 11.90 -4.45
N VAL A 442 11.60 12.58 -3.32
CA VAL A 442 12.70 12.31 -2.38
C VAL A 442 12.71 10.86 -1.93
N ASP A 443 11.56 10.33 -1.48
CA ASP A 443 11.43 8.93 -1.07
C ASP A 443 11.75 7.93 -2.21
N SER A 444 11.37 8.25 -3.44
CA SER A 444 11.66 7.39 -4.60
C SER A 444 13.15 7.27 -4.89
N LEU A 445 13.93 8.29 -4.50
CA LEU A 445 15.38 8.38 -4.68
C LEU A 445 16.17 8.04 -3.39
N TRP A 446 15.48 7.76 -2.27
CA TRP A 446 16.08 7.66 -0.94
C TRP A 446 17.00 6.45 -0.74
N GLU A 447 16.86 5.39 -1.54
CA GLU A 447 17.80 4.26 -1.52
C GLU A 447 18.95 4.42 -2.53
N SER A 448 18.74 5.15 -3.64
CA SER A 448 19.73 5.29 -4.73
C SER A 448 20.65 6.50 -4.60
N SER A 449 20.21 7.56 -3.91
CA SER A 449 20.76 8.91 -4.09
C SER A 449 21.10 9.64 -2.78
N GLN A 450 21.33 8.92 -1.67
CA GLN A 450 21.49 9.55 -0.35
C GLN A 450 22.62 10.59 -0.26
N GLU A 451 23.72 10.39 -0.98
CA GLU A 451 24.86 11.32 -1.00
C GLU A 451 24.48 12.68 -1.62
N LEU A 452 23.58 12.69 -2.61
CA LEU A 452 23.02 13.90 -3.21
C LEU A 452 21.91 14.51 -2.33
N LEU A 453 21.02 13.67 -1.79
CA LEU A 453 19.84 14.12 -1.04
C LEU A 453 20.18 14.68 0.35
N LYS A 454 21.34 14.32 0.91
CA LYS A 454 21.83 14.83 2.21
C LYS A 454 22.90 15.91 2.08
N ASP A 455 23.15 16.41 0.86
CA ASP A 455 24.08 17.51 0.61
C ASP A 455 23.43 18.87 0.93
N TRP A 456 23.07 19.05 2.19
CA TRP A 456 22.41 20.25 2.69
C TRP A 456 23.30 21.49 2.64
N GLU A 457 24.62 21.31 2.64
CA GLU A 457 25.62 22.36 2.44
C GLU A 457 25.49 22.94 1.03
N CYS A 458 25.53 22.09 -0.01
CA CYS A 458 25.34 22.54 -1.40
C CYS A 458 23.93 23.09 -1.66
N MET A 459 22.88 22.50 -1.10
CA MET A 459 21.52 23.06 -1.19
C MET A 459 21.45 24.47 -0.57
N THR A 460 22.24 24.75 0.46
CA THR A 460 22.30 26.05 1.13
C THR A 460 23.16 27.05 0.35
N GLU A 461 24.32 26.65 -0.19
CA GLU A 461 25.14 27.48 -1.09
C GLU A 461 24.34 27.97 -2.30
N LEU A 462 23.50 27.10 -2.87
CA LEU A 462 22.61 27.43 -4.00
C LEU A 462 21.52 28.44 -3.63
N LEU A 463 21.08 28.47 -2.37
CA LEU A 463 20.03 29.38 -1.88
C LEU A 463 20.58 30.71 -1.32
N LEU A 464 21.85 30.78 -0.91
CA LEU A 464 22.43 31.94 -0.23
C LEU A 464 23.49 32.71 -1.02
N GLU A 465 24.29 32.05 -1.86
CA GLU A 465 25.42 32.70 -2.54
C GLU A 465 25.05 33.21 -3.94
N GLU A 466 25.70 34.31 -4.35
CA GLU A 466 25.54 34.82 -5.71
C GLU A 466 26.06 33.83 -6.77
N PRO A 467 25.42 33.72 -7.95
CA PRO A 467 25.85 32.82 -9.00
C PRO A 467 27.20 33.27 -9.59
N VAL A 468 28.12 32.32 -9.72
CA VAL A 468 29.46 32.58 -10.26
C VAL A 468 29.37 32.85 -11.76
N GLN A 469 30.33 33.57 -12.36
CA GLN A 469 30.30 33.90 -13.79
C GLN A 469 30.09 32.65 -14.68
N GLY A 470 28.96 32.60 -15.38
CA GLY A 470 28.53 31.45 -16.19
C GLY A 470 27.66 30.42 -15.46
N GLU A 471 27.15 30.73 -14.26
CA GLU A 471 26.01 30.05 -13.64
C GLU A 471 24.71 30.80 -13.91
N GLU A 472 23.62 30.06 -14.09
CA GLU A 472 22.27 30.64 -14.12
C GLU A 472 21.78 30.90 -12.68
N VAL A 473 21.16 32.07 -12.49
CA VAL A 473 20.43 32.42 -11.26
C VAL A 473 19.28 31.45 -11.08
N LEU A 474 19.01 30.98 -9.86
CA LEU A 474 17.75 30.28 -9.60
C LEU A 474 16.58 31.24 -9.78
N SER A 475 15.51 30.80 -10.44
CA SER A 475 14.23 31.53 -10.43
C SER A 475 13.50 31.31 -9.11
N ASP A 476 12.61 32.23 -8.73
CA ASP A 476 11.86 32.13 -7.46
C ASP A 476 11.14 30.77 -7.28
N ARG A 477 10.52 30.25 -8.35
CA ARG A 477 9.89 28.92 -8.37
C ARG A 477 10.90 27.78 -8.20
N GLN A 478 12.15 27.95 -8.62
CA GLN A 478 13.24 26.99 -8.33
C GLN A 478 13.73 27.13 -6.88
N GLU A 479 13.70 28.32 -6.28
CA GLU A 479 14.03 28.52 -4.87
C GLU A 479 12.98 27.88 -3.93
N SER A 480 11.68 28.07 -4.18
CA SER A 480 10.61 27.34 -3.47
C SER A 480 10.78 25.83 -3.59
N ALA A 481 10.96 25.32 -4.82
CA ALA A 481 11.14 23.89 -5.09
C ALA A 481 12.40 23.31 -4.41
N LEU A 482 13.50 24.05 -4.36
CA LEU A 482 14.72 23.64 -3.66
C LEU A 482 14.55 23.64 -2.13
N ILE A 483 13.80 24.60 -1.58
CA ILE A 483 13.44 24.63 -0.16
C ILE A 483 12.56 23.41 0.18
N GLU A 484 11.49 23.15 -0.57
CA GLU A 484 10.59 21.99 -0.36
C GLU A 484 11.34 20.65 -0.50
N LEU A 485 12.22 20.50 -1.49
CA LEU A 485 13.14 19.36 -1.59
C LEU A 485 14.02 19.22 -0.33
N THR A 486 14.57 20.32 0.17
CA THR A 486 15.43 20.35 1.36
C THR A 486 14.66 19.97 2.63
N ILE A 487 13.44 20.48 2.85
CA ILE A 487 12.58 20.09 3.99
C ILE A 487 12.27 18.59 3.91
N CYS A 488 11.95 18.07 2.72
CA CYS A 488 11.67 16.66 2.54
C CYS A 488 12.87 15.75 2.82
N THR A 489 14.10 16.13 2.45
CA THR A 489 15.29 15.32 2.78
C THR A 489 15.68 15.41 4.25
N ILE A 490 15.52 16.59 4.89
CA ILE A 490 15.69 16.76 6.34
C ILE A 490 14.71 15.85 7.09
N ARG A 491 13.41 15.92 6.77
CA ARG A 491 12.37 15.11 7.41
C ARG A 491 12.65 13.61 7.26
N GLN A 492 12.95 13.13 6.05
CA GLN A 492 13.18 11.70 5.83
C GLN A 492 14.51 11.20 6.45
N ALA A 493 15.51 12.07 6.66
CA ALA A 493 16.69 11.73 7.45
C ALA A 493 16.39 11.67 8.96
N ALA A 494 15.67 12.66 9.48
CA ALA A 494 15.42 12.80 10.92
C ALA A 494 14.37 11.82 11.45
N GLU A 495 13.25 11.63 10.75
CA GLU A 495 12.20 10.68 11.15
C GLU A 495 12.55 9.22 10.75
N ALA A 496 13.44 9.05 9.75
CA ALA A 496 13.92 7.75 9.25
C ALA A 496 12.83 6.76 8.77
N HIS A 497 11.63 7.25 8.48
CA HIS A 497 10.56 6.50 7.80
C HIS A 497 10.14 7.17 6.48
N PRO A 498 9.58 6.42 5.51
CA PRO A 498 8.94 7.00 4.33
C PRO A 498 7.80 7.98 4.68
N PRO A 499 7.36 8.82 3.74
CA PRO A 499 6.10 9.57 3.87
C PRO A 499 4.88 8.63 4.00
N VAL A 500 3.74 9.23 4.38
CA VAL A 500 2.46 8.54 4.63
C VAL A 500 2.11 7.59 3.47
N GLY A 501 1.58 6.41 3.79
CA GLY A 501 1.20 5.36 2.83
C GLY A 501 2.31 4.77 1.95
N ARG A 502 3.57 5.19 2.13
CA ARG A 502 4.75 4.50 1.59
C ARG A 502 5.50 3.65 2.61
N GLY A 503 5.30 3.90 3.90
CA GLY A 503 5.83 3.08 5.00
C GLY A 503 5.20 1.69 5.07
N THR A 504 5.97 0.69 5.51
CA THR A 504 5.50 -0.70 5.71
C THR A 504 5.02 -0.92 7.15
N GLY A 505 4.03 -0.13 7.57
CA GLY A 505 3.55 -0.07 8.96
C GLY A 505 4.62 0.44 9.94
N LYS A 506 4.43 0.17 11.25
CA LYS A 506 5.40 0.49 12.32
C LYS A 506 6.65 -0.41 12.24
N ARG A 507 7.48 -0.25 11.20
CA ARG A 507 8.79 -0.92 11.05
C ARG A 507 9.77 -0.40 12.12
N VAL A 508 10.31 -1.29 12.94
CA VAL A 508 11.37 -0.97 13.90
C VAL A 508 12.71 -0.80 13.16
N LEU A 509 13.42 0.30 13.42
CA LEU A 509 14.75 0.57 12.88
C LEU A 509 15.81 -0.36 13.49
N THR A 510 16.69 -0.90 12.66
CA THR A 510 17.87 -1.66 13.11
C THR A 510 18.87 -0.74 13.82
N ALA A 511 19.79 -1.33 14.60
CA ALA A 511 20.84 -0.58 15.29
C ALA A 511 21.76 0.21 14.33
N LYS A 512 21.93 -0.24 13.07
CA LYS A 512 22.67 0.51 12.05
C LYS A 512 21.89 1.74 11.58
N GLU A 513 20.62 1.56 11.20
CA GLU A 513 19.75 2.64 10.73
C GLU A 513 19.56 3.70 11.82
N ARG A 514 19.32 3.29 13.08
CA ARG A 514 19.23 4.20 14.23
C ARG A 514 20.52 5.00 14.45
N LYS A 515 21.71 4.39 14.24
CA LYS A 515 22.96 5.16 14.30
C LYS A 515 23.04 6.18 13.17
N THR A 516 22.73 5.77 11.94
CA THR A 516 22.72 6.69 10.77
C THR A 516 21.73 7.85 10.96
N GLN A 517 20.54 7.59 11.50
CA GLN A 517 19.56 8.62 11.87
C GLN A 517 20.14 9.64 12.85
N ILE A 518 20.85 9.21 13.90
CA ILE A 518 21.50 10.10 14.87
C ILE A 518 22.69 10.85 14.23
N ASP A 519 23.56 10.14 13.50
CA ASP A 519 24.71 10.73 12.80
C ASP A 519 24.26 11.80 11.78
N ASP A 520 23.13 11.61 11.10
CA ASP A 520 22.56 12.56 10.14
C ASP A 520 21.79 13.70 10.83
N LYS A 521 21.07 13.42 11.94
CA LYS A 521 20.41 14.44 12.77
C LYS A 521 21.42 15.43 13.36
N ASN A 522 22.60 14.96 13.76
CA ASN A 522 23.63 15.84 14.30
C ASN A 522 24.19 16.76 13.21
N LYS A 523 24.50 16.24 12.01
CA LYS A 523 24.96 17.05 10.86
C LYS A 523 23.95 18.12 10.44
N LEU A 524 22.67 17.77 10.28
CA LEU A 524 21.65 18.76 9.88
C LEU A 524 21.50 19.85 10.94
N THR A 525 21.64 19.49 12.22
CA THR A 525 21.59 20.45 13.33
C THR A 525 22.80 21.39 13.30
N GLU A 526 24.03 20.86 13.23
CA GLU A 526 25.27 21.65 13.19
C GLU A 526 25.27 22.65 12.01
N HIS A 527 24.81 22.22 10.84
CA HIS A 527 24.69 23.06 9.64
C HIS A 527 23.58 24.11 9.76
N PHE A 528 22.33 23.70 9.97
CA PHE A 528 21.20 24.62 9.92
C PHE A 528 21.08 25.55 11.12
N ILE A 529 21.73 25.26 12.26
CA ILE A 529 21.93 26.26 13.33
C ILE A 529 22.60 27.53 12.78
N MET A 530 23.57 27.39 11.87
CA MET A 530 24.25 28.53 11.26
C MET A 530 23.50 29.10 10.05
N ALA A 531 22.96 28.23 9.17
CA ALA A 531 22.34 28.65 7.92
C ALA A 531 20.91 29.20 8.04
N LEU A 532 20.07 28.65 8.92
CA LEU A 532 18.65 29.00 8.97
C LEU A 532 18.38 30.49 9.25
N PRO A 533 19.09 31.19 10.16
CA PRO A 533 18.92 32.63 10.34
C PRO A 533 19.25 33.46 9.09
N MET A 534 20.12 32.97 8.20
CA MET A 534 20.45 33.63 6.93
C MET A 534 19.38 33.38 5.88
N LEU A 535 18.90 32.12 5.76
CA LEU A 535 17.81 31.74 4.86
C LEU A 535 16.52 32.51 5.19
N LEU A 536 16.12 32.53 6.46
CA LEU A 536 14.98 33.35 6.92
C LEU A 536 15.22 34.84 6.61
N SER A 537 16.42 35.37 6.81
CA SER A 537 16.73 36.78 6.50
C SER A 537 16.62 37.12 5.01
N LYS A 538 16.85 36.16 4.10
CA LYS A 538 16.66 36.34 2.65
C LYS A 538 15.18 36.27 2.28
N TYR A 539 14.48 35.23 2.72
CA TYR A 539 13.12 34.91 2.24
C TYR A 539 11.99 35.47 3.11
N GLN A 540 12.27 36.21 4.19
CA GLN A 540 11.32 36.76 5.19
C GLN A 540 10.01 37.42 4.70
N THR A 541 9.88 37.79 3.42
CA THR A 541 8.65 38.36 2.84
C THR A 541 7.76 37.34 2.12
N ASP A 542 8.27 36.13 1.89
CA ASP A 542 7.58 35.04 1.19
C ASP A 542 6.94 34.08 2.21
N ALA A 543 5.65 33.77 2.07
CA ALA A 543 4.94 32.94 3.04
C ALA A 543 5.31 31.44 2.91
N GLU A 544 5.24 30.90 1.69
CA GLU A 544 5.52 29.49 1.38
C GLU A 544 6.95 29.09 1.81
N LYS A 545 7.94 29.85 1.34
CA LYS A 545 9.36 29.60 1.60
C LYS A 545 9.66 29.71 3.10
N VAL A 546 9.06 30.66 3.82
CA VAL A 546 9.28 30.85 5.26
C VAL A 546 8.56 29.79 6.10
N ALA A 547 7.31 29.44 5.79
CA ALA A 547 6.57 28.37 6.48
C ALA A 547 7.32 27.03 6.39
N ASN A 548 7.89 26.72 5.22
CA ASN A 548 8.74 25.55 5.03
C ASN A 548 10.07 25.65 5.80
N LEU A 549 10.83 26.75 5.68
CA LEU A 549 12.09 26.94 6.42
C LEU A 549 11.90 26.86 7.95
N LEU A 550 10.78 27.33 8.48
CA LEU A 550 10.44 27.25 9.90
C LEU A 550 10.12 25.83 10.40
N GLN A 551 10.02 24.82 9.53
CA GLN A 551 9.94 23.41 9.95
C GLN A 551 11.31 22.84 10.35
N ILE A 552 12.42 23.41 9.88
CA ILE A 552 13.78 22.85 10.09
C ILE A 552 14.13 22.64 11.58
N PRO A 553 13.89 23.59 12.52
CA PRO A 553 14.22 23.40 13.94
C PRO A 553 13.49 22.25 14.63
N GLN A 554 12.37 21.78 14.08
CA GLN A 554 11.61 20.66 14.65
C GLN A 554 12.39 19.33 14.57
N TYR A 555 13.41 19.27 13.71
CA TYR A 555 14.26 18.10 13.50
C TYR A 555 15.63 18.20 14.20
N PHE A 556 15.89 19.29 14.96
CA PHE A 556 17.19 19.52 15.61
C PHE A 556 17.45 18.65 16.84
N ASP A 557 18.74 18.44 17.14
CA ASP A 557 19.19 18.07 18.49
C ASP A 557 19.55 19.34 19.29
N LEU A 558 18.63 19.79 20.15
CA LEU A 558 18.75 21.10 20.80
C LEU A 558 19.89 21.19 21.83
N ASP A 559 20.45 20.05 22.27
CA ASP A 559 21.65 20.04 23.11
C ASP A 559 22.87 20.62 22.37
N VAL A 560 22.93 20.53 21.04
CA VAL A 560 24.01 21.09 20.21
C VAL A 560 24.15 22.61 20.42
N TYR A 561 23.06 23.34 20.69
CA TYR A 561 23.15 24.78 21.00
C TYR A 561 24.02 25.08 22.23
N SER A 562 23.91 24.26 23.28
CA SER A 562 24.62 24.47 24.55
C SER A 562 25.98 23.76 24.57
N ALA A 563 26.06 22.54 24.03
CA ALA A 563 27.31 21.78 23.93
C ALA A 563 28.30 22.42 22.94
N GLY A 564 27.81 22.91 21.79
CA GLY A 564 28.58 23.57 20.74
C GLY A 564 28.86 25.06 20.98
N ARG A 565 28.27 25.67 22.02
CA ARG A 565 28.32 27.13 22.31
C ARG A 565 27.79 28.00 21.16
N MET A 566 26.65 27.58 20.60
CA MET A 566 26.00 28.22 19.46
C MET A 566 24.87 29.18 19.86
N GLU A 567 24.82 29.64 21.11
CA GLU A 567 23.71 30.45 21.62
C GLU A 567 23.56 31.80 20.88
N LYS A 568 24.65 32.33 20.31
CA LYS A 568 24.62 33.49 19.41
C LYS A 568 23.76 33.24 18.15
N HIS A 569 23.77 32.01 17.63
CA HIS A 569 22.96 31.62 16.48
C HIS A 569 21.50 31.38 16.86
N LEU A 570 21.24 30.94 18.10
CA LEU A 570 19.89 30.95 18.67
C LEU A 570 19.35 32.39 18.80
N ASP A 571 20.12 33.34 19.33
CA ASP A 571 19.72 34.75 19.39
C ASP A 571 19.38 35.32 18.00
N ALA A 572 20.17 34.95 16.98
CA ALA A 572 19.92 35.33 15.59
C ALA A 572 18.63 34.69 15.04
N LEU A 573 18.38 33.41 15.33
CA LEU A 573 17.15 32.72 14.93
C LEU A 573 15.91 33.36 15.56
N LEU A 574 15.89 33.56 16.88
CA LEU A 574 14.76 34.16 17.59
C LEU A 574 14.43 35.57 17.06
N LYS A 575 15.47 36.35 16.74
CA LYS A 575 15.31 37.67 16.12
C LYS A 575 14.67 37.61 14.73
N GLN A 576 15.05 36.64 13.89
CA GLN A 576 14.44 36.48 12.57
C GLN A 576 13.00 35.98 12.66
N ILE A 577 12.70 35.04 13.57
CA ILE A 577 11.31 34.59 13.80
C ILE A 577 10.44 35.76 14.28
N LYS A 578 10.96 36.65 15.15
CA LYS A 578 10.25 37.89 15.53
C LYS A 578 9.94 38.77 14.32
N PHE A 579 10.91 39.04 13.44
CA PHE A 579 10.67 39.82 12.22
C PHE A 579 9.66 39.18 11.26
N VAL A 580 9.62 37.85 11.17
CA VAL A 580 8.60 37.12 10.41
C VAL A 580 7.21 37.33 11.03
N VAL A 581 7.05 37.15 12.34
CA VAL A 581 5.77 37.38 13.05
C VAL A 581 5.31 38.84 12.95
N GLU A 582 6.23 39.80 12.93
CA GLU A 582 5.89 41.22 12.71
C GLU A 582 5.32 41.45 11.31
N LYS A 583 5.91 40.85 10.27
CA LYS A 583 5.56 41.10 8.86
C LYS A 583 4.37 40.31 8.33
N HIS A 584 4.17 39.08 8.78
CA HIS A 584 3.14 38.19 8.22
C HIS A 584 1.81 38.24 8.97
N THR A 585 0.73 38.02 8.23
CA THR A 585 -0.64 37.79 8.73
C THR A 585 -1.22 36.47 8.21
N ASP A 586 -0.42 35.69 7.48
CA ASP A 586 -0.71 34.33 7.06
C ASP A 586 -0.71 33.36 8.25
N MET A 587 -1.63 32.40 8.27
CA MET A 587 -1.79 31.48 9.39
C MET A 587 -0.77 30.33 9.39
N GLU A 588 -0.32 29.85 8.23
CA GLU A 588 0.68 28.78 8.18
C GLU A 588 2.04 29.26 8.68
N VAL A 589 2.46 30.46 8.25
CA VAL A 589 3.67 31.13 8.74
C VAL A 589 3.58 31.38 10.25
N LEU A 590 2.46 31.90 10.74
CA LEU A 590 2.29 32.20 12.16
C LEU A 590 2.22 30.93 13.02
N GLU A 591 1.59 29.85 12.55
CA GLU A 591 1.67 28.56 13.20
C GLU A 591 3.08 27.96 13.15
N ALA A 592 3.82 28.08 12.05
CA ALA A 592 5.19 27.57 11.96
C ALA A 592 6.13 28.30 12.94
N CYS A 593 5.97 29.62 13.08
CA CYS A 593 6.64 30.41 14.13
C CYS A 593 6.30 29.88 15.54
N SER A 594 5.02 29.66 15.82
CA SER A 594 4.50 29.18 17.11
C SER A 594 4.98 27.77 17.46
N LYS A 595 4.88 26.82 16.53
CA LYS A 595 5.41 25.44 16.64
C LYS A 595 6.90 25.43 16.95
N THR A 596 7.68 26.26 16.25
CA THR A 596 9.13 26.35 16.46
C THR A 596 9.48 27.02 17.80
N TYR A 597 8.76 28.06 18.24
CA TYR A 597 8.90 28.56 19.60
C TYR A 597 8.53 27.51 20.66
N SER A 598 7.56 26.62 20.41
CA SER A 598 7.18 25.55 21.36
C SER A 598 8.32 24.58 21.61
N ILE A 599 8.94 24.10 20.53
CA ILE A 599 10.03 23.13 20.58
C ILE A 599 11.29 23.75 21.21
N LEU A 600 11.61 25.01 20.87
CA LEU A 600 12.71 25.75 21.48
C LEU A 600 12.47 26.10 22.97
N CYS A 601 11.21 26.21 23.41
CA CYS A 601 10.82 26.40 24.82
C CYS A 601 10.66 25.09 25.63
N SER A 602 11.09 23.94 25.11
CA SER A 602 11.03 22.66 25.86
C SER A 602 11.89 22.70 27.12
N GLU A 603 11.29 22.37 28.27
CA GLU A 603 11.94 22.40 29.60
C GLU A 603 13.08 21.38 29.76
N GLU A 604 13.22 20.43 28.84
CA GLU A 604 14.30 19.44 28.84
C GLU A 604 15.67 20.04 28.48
N TYR A 605 15.71 21.22 27.83
CA TYR A 605 16.93 21.82 27.30
C TYR A 605 17.32 23.12 28.02
N THR A 606 18.63 23.29 28.25
CA THR A 606 19.22 24.48 28.92
C THR A 606 18.97 25.81 28.21
N ILE A 607 18.58 25.78 26.93
CA ILE A 607 18.23 26.98 26.16
C ILE A 607 16.89 27.62 26.56
N MET A 608 15.99 26.87 27.21
CA MET A 608 14.58 27.28 27.43
C MET A 608 14.43 28.68 28.02
N ASN A 609 15.18 29.03 29.07
CA ASN A 609 15.10 30.34 29.71
C ASN A 609 15.47 31.51 28.78
N ARG A 610 16.35 31.29 27.80
CA ARG A 610 16.75 32.32 26.80
C ARG A 610 15.64 32.52 25.77
N VAL A 611 15.02 31.41 25.33
CA VAL A 611 13.91 31.42 24.37
C VAL A 611 12.65 32.03 25.00
N ASP A 612 12.37 31.70 26.26
CA ASP A 612 11.18 32.22 26.98
C ASP A 612 11.22 33.74 27.18
N ILE A 613 12.40 34.34 27.38
CA ILE A 613 12.55 35.81 27.42
C ILE A 613 12.17 36.43 26.07
N GLY A 614 12.68 35.89 24.96
CA GLY A 614 12.37 36.38 23.61
C GLY A 614 10.89 36.18 23.24
N ARG A 615 10.31 35.04 23.64
CA ARG A 615 8.88 34.75 23.50
C ARG A 615 8.03 35.73 24.30
N SER A 616 8.33 35.93 25.58
CA SER A 616 7.56 36.81 26.46
C SER A 616 7.53 38.24 25.91
N GLN A 617 8.70 38.78 25.53
CA GLN A 617 8.80 40.12 24.91
C GLN A 617 7.97 40.25 23.62
N LEU A 618 7.91 39.21 22.79
CA LEU A 618 7.06 39.20 21.60
C LEU A 618 5.56 39.21 21.95
N ILE A 619 5.14 38.46 22.98
CA ILE A 619 3.74 38.43 23.42
C ILE A 619 3.35 39.73 24.12
N ASP A 620 4.21 40.30 24.97
CA ASP A 620 3.99 41.60 25.62
C ASP A 620 3.66 42.67 24.56
N GLU A 621 4.52 42.82 23.55
CA GLU A 621 4.34 43.79 22.47
C GLU A 621 3.11 43.49 21.57
N LEU A 622 2.66 42.24 21.46
CA LEU A 622 1.46 41.89 20.68
C LEU A 622 0.18 42.11 21.49
N ALA A 623 0.19 41.79 22.79
CA ALA A 623 -0.94 41.96 23.69
C ALA A 623 -1.23 43.45 23.95
N GLU A 624 -0.21 44.28 24.15
CA GLU A 624 -0.38 45.74 24.29
C GLU A 624 -1.02 46.36 23.03
N ARG A 625 -0.55 45.97 21.83
CA ARG A 625 -1.14 46.43 20.56
C ARG A 625 -2.57 45.95 20.36
N PHE A 626 -2.85 44.67 20.59
CA PHE A 626 -4.22 44.13 20.50
C PHE A 626 -5.18 44.85 21.45
N ASN A 627 -4.77 45.08 22.70
CA ASN A 627 -5.58 45.79 23.68
C ASN A 627 -5.85 47.25 23.25
N HIS A 628 -4.89 47.94 22.62
CA HIS A 628 -5.08 49.28 22.08
C HIS A 628 -6.11 49.29 20.94
N SER A 629 -5.90 48.47 19.90
CA SER A 629 -6.75 48.47 18.70
C SER A 629 -8.17 47.95 18.97
N VAL A 630 -8.36 47.09 19.98
CA VAL A 630 -9.71 46.67 20.41
C VAL A 630 -10.47 47.82 21.07
N GLU A 631 -9.81 48.68 21.85
CA GLU A 631 -10.48 49.87 22.40
C GLU A 631 -10.78 50.90 21.30
N GLU A 632 -9.95 51.03 20.27
CA GLU A 632 -10.20 51.91 19.12
C GLU A 632 -11.40 51.43 18.28
N LEU A 633 -11.38 50.16 17.83
CA LEU A 633 -12.48 49.56 17.07
C LEU A 633 -13.82 49.61 17.82
N LEU A 634 -13.82 49.37 19.14
CA LEU A 634 -15.03 49.45 19.97
C LEU A 634 -15.48 50.88 20.29
N GLN A 635 -14.63 51.90 20.08
CA GLN A 635 -15.00 53.32 20.17
C GLN A 635 -15.53 53.87 18.84
N ALA A 636 -14.97 53.45 17.71
CA ALA A 636 -15.44 53.84 16.38
C ALA A 636 -16.78 53.17 16.02
N GLY A 637 -16.96 51.88 16.37
CA GLY A 637 -18.24 51.19 16.22
C GLY A 637 -18.71 51.09 14.76
N GLU A 638 -19.80 51.78 14.41
CA GLU A 638 -20.30 51.86 13.03
C GLU A 638 -19.48 52.81 12.12
N GLU A 639 -18.62 53.65 12.70
CA GLU A 639 -17.71 54.56 11.97
C GLU A 639 -16.29 53.98 11.78
N ALA A 640 -16.05 52.71 12.18
CA ALA A 640 -14.77 52.03 12.03
C ALA A 640 -14.39 51.79 10.55
N ASP A 641 -13.10 51.93 10.22
CA ASP A 641 -12.59 51.74 8.86
C ASP A 641 -11.85 50.40 8.66
N ASP A 642 -11.40 50.16 7.43
CA ASP A 642 -10.67 48.94 7.06
C ASP A 642 -9.31 48.82 7.77
N ASP A 643 -8.67 49.93 8.16
CA ASP A 643 -7.41 49.93 8.90
C ASP A 643 -7.63 49.55 10.37
N ASP A 644 -8.68 50.07 11.04
CA ASP A 644 -9.11 49.63 12.38
C ASP A 644 -9.34 48.11 12.43
N ILE A 645 -10.12 47.61 11.46
CA ILE A 645 -10.43 46.19 11.30
C ILE A 645 -9.15 45.37 11.05
N TYR A 646 -8.26 45.84 10.16
CA TYR A 646 -7.01 45.16 9.87
C TYR A 646 -6.05 45.13 11.06
N ASN A 647 -5.96 46.21 11.84
CA ASN A 647 -5.10 46.28 13.03
C ASN A 647 -5.52 45.27 14.12
N VAL A 648 -6.81 45.17 14.41
CA VAL A 648 -7.35 44.14 15.31
C VAL A 648 -7.14 42.74 14.74
N LEU A 649 -7.46 42.50 13.47
CA LEU A 649 -7.32 41.18 12.85
C LEU A 649 -5.86 40.69 12.79
N SER A 650 -4.94 41.57 12.41
CA SER A 650 -3.51 41.30 12.28
C SER A 650 -2.87 40.92 13.63
N THR A 651 -3.18 41.67 14.69
CA THR A 651 -2.69 41.38 16.04
C THR A 651 -3.35 40.13 16.64
N LEU A 652 -4.66 39.95 16.42
CA LEU A 652 -5.42 38.80 16.90
C LEU A 652 -4.99 37.48 16.24
N LYS A 653 -4.73 37.43 14.93
CA LYS A 653 -4.16 36.23 14.26
C LYS A 653 -2.85 35.78 14.90
N LYS A 654 -1.94 36.74 15.14
CA LYS A 654 -0.61 36.50 15.76
C LYS A 654 -0.75 35.95 17.18
N LEU A 655 -1.60 36.57 18.00
CA LEU A 655 -1.89 36.07 19.35
C LEU A 655 -2.57 34.70 19.34
N THR A 656 -3.52 34.46 18.44
CA THR A 656 -4.26 33.19 18.32
C THR A 656 -3.32 32.04 17.95
N ALA A 657 -2.44 32.23 16.96
CA ALA A 657 -1.45 31.23 16.56
C ALA A 657 -0.45 30.90 17.70
N PHE A 658 -0.02 31.90 18.49
CA PHE A 658 0.86 31.67 19.65
C PHE A 658 0.12 31.03 20.84
N HIS A 659 -1.12 31.44 21.11
CA HIS A 659 -1.93 30.90 22.22
C HIS A 659 -2.33 29.43 22.01
N ASN A 660 -2.32 28.95 20.76
CA ASN A 660 -2.42 27.54 20.43
C ASN A 660 -1.26 26.72 21.08
N ALA A 661 -0.01 27.16 20.95
CA ALA A 661 1.18 26.43 21.44
C ALA A 661 1.63 26.81 22.87
N HIS A 662 1.13 27.91 23.43
CA HIS A 662 1.71 28.54 24.61
C HIS A 662 0.66 29.00 25.61
N ASP A 663 0.90 28.76 26.90
CA ASP A 663 0.16 29.38 27.99
C ASP A 663 0.32 30.91 27.96
N LEU A 664 -0.71 31.61 27.45
CA LEU A 664 -0.80 33.06 27.48
C LEU A 664 -1.77 33.56 28.58
N THR A 665 -2.11 32.73 29.58
CA THR A 665 -3.04 33.08 30.68
C THR A 665 -2.60 34.33 31.46
N ARG A 666 -1.31 34.70 31.41
CA ARG A 666 -0.78 35.91 32.08
C ARG A 666 -1.27 37.23 31.45
N TRP A 667 -1.71 37.21 30.19
CA TRP A 667 -2.07 38.41 29.40
C TRP A 667 -3.60 38.63 29.27
N ASP A 668 -4.43 37.79 29.91
CA ASP A 668 -5.90 37.86 29.97
C ASP A 668 -6.63 38.17 28.64
N LEU A 669 -6.17 37.54 27.55
CA LEU A 669 -6.68 37.77 26.20
C LEU A 669 -8.19 37.47 26.04
N PHE A 670 -8.76 36.63 26.92
CA PHE A 670 -10.18 36.28 26.92
C PHE A 670 -11.08 37.51 27.07
N GLY A 671 -10.73 38.47 27.94
CA GLY A 671 -11.58 39.62 28.23
C GLY A 671 -11.92 40.44 26.98
N ASN A 672 -10.91 40.73 26.17
CA ASN A 672 -11.08 41.50 24.92
C ASN A 672 -11.64 40.66 23.77
N CYS A 673 -11.29 39.37 23.66
CA CYS A 673 -11.93 38.48 22.68
C CYS A 673 -13.44 38.30 22.95
N TYR A 674 -13.84 38.16 24.22
CA TYR A 674 -15.24 38.06 24.64
C TYR A 674 -16.02 39.36 24.37
N ARG A 675 -15.39 40.53 24.59
CA ARG A 675 -15.99 41.84 24.22
C ARG A 675 -16.27 41.94 22.73
N LEU A 676 -15.28 41.66 21.88
CA LEU A 676 -15.46 41.66 20.42
C LEU A 676 -16.64 40.77 19.99
N LEU A 677 -16.67 39.53 20.49
CA LEU A 677 -17.74 38.58 20.15
C LEU A 677 -19.13 39.04 20.64
N ARG A 678 -19.22 39.62 21.85
CA ARG A 678 -20.48 40.18 22.37
C ARG A 678 -20.97 41.35 21.53
N THR A 679 -20.11 42.34 21.27
CA THR A 679 -20.45 43.51 20.46
C THR A 679 -20.86 43.10 19.04
N GLY A 680 -20.13 42.15 18.43
CA GLY A 680 -20.47 41.62 17.11
C GLY A 680 -21.82 40.89 17.02
N ILE A 681 -22.23 40.19 18.08
CA ILE A 681 -23.57 39.57 18.19
C ILE A 681 -24.65 40.65 18.42
N GLU A 682 -24.36 41.68 19.20
CA GLU A 682 -25.31 42.75 19.54
C GLU A 682 -25.56 43.74 18.38
N GLN A 683 -24.55 43.98 17.55
CA GLN A 683 -24.65 44.83 16.34
C GLN A 683 -25.04 44.04 15.08
N GLY A 684 -24.73 42.74 15.01
CA GLY A 684 -24.92 41.90 13.82
C GLY A 684 -23.85 42.08 12.73
N SER A 685 -23.00 43.10 12.85
CA SER A 685 -21.90 43.44 11.94
C SER A 685 -20.54 43.22 12.59
N MET A 686 -19.91 42.07 12.34
CA MET A 686 -18.55 41.76 12.77
C MET A 686 -17.81 41.02 11.65
N PRO A 687 -16.62 41.47 11.21
CA PRO A 687 -15.84 40.78 10.19
C PRO A 687 -15.59 39.32 10.57
N GLU A 688 -15.90 38.40 9.66
CA GLU A 688 -15.90 36.96 9.93
C GLU A 688 -14.55 36.44 10.46
N GLN A 689 -13.43 36.93 9.94
CA GLN A 689 -12.10 36.50 10.39
C GLN A 689 -11.79 36.99 11.81
N ILE A 690 -12.31 38.15 12.25
CA ILE A 690 -12.18 38.60 13.66
C ILE A 690 -13.01 37.67 14.55
N ALA A 691 -14.25 37.34 14.16
CA ALA A 691 -15.09 36.42 14.92
C ALA A 691 -14.46 35.01 15.04
N VAL A 692 -13.98 34.43 13.93
CA VAL A 692 -13.30 33.12 13.92
C VAL A 692 -12.06 33.10 14.81
N GLN A 693 -11.19 34.11 14.71
CA GLN A 693 -9.96 34.18 15.52
C GLN A 693 -10.25 34.49 16.99
N ALA A 694 -11.23 35.34 17.31
CA ALA A 694 -11.64 35.62 18.69
C ALA A 694 -12.28 34.39 19.35
N LEU A 695 -13.06 33.59 18.62
CA LEU A 695 -13.57 32.29 19.07
C LEU A 695 -12.41 31.33 19.39
N GLN A 696 -11.45 31.17 18.47
CA GLN A 696 -10.26 30.32 18.68
C GLN A 696 -9.43 30.76 19.90
N CYS A 697 -9.07 32.05 20.00
CA CYS A 697 -8.26 32.56 21.10
C CYS A 697 -8.98 32.46 22.47
N SER A 698 -10.30 32.69 22.51
CA SER A 698 -11.11 32.50 23.71
C SER A 698 -11.15 31.04 24.17
N HIS A 699 -11.26 30.09 23.23
CA HIS A 699 -11.17 28.66 23.53
C HIS A 699 -9.78 28.28 24.07
N TYR A 700 -8.69 28.77 23.46
CA TYR A 700 -7.33 28.49 23.96
C TYR A 700 -7.11 29.05 25.37
N SER A 701 -7.65 30.24 25.66
CA SER A 701 -7.67 30.83 27.01
C SER A 701 -8.32 29.89 28.04
N ILE A 702 -9.45 29.28 27.68
CA ILE A 702 -10.18 28.31 28.52
C ILE A 702 -9.36 27.03 28.74
N LEU A 703 -8.71 26.51 27.69
CA LEU A 703 -7.89 25.29 27.80
C LEU A 703 -6.67 25.50 28.70
N TRP A 704 -5.92 26.59 28.57
CA TRP A 704 -4.76 26.85 29.43
C TRP A 704 -5.15 27.13 30.89
N GLN A 705 -6.29 27.80 31.13
CA GLN A 705 -6.86 27.93 32.47
C GLN A 705 -7.23 26.56 33.07
N LEU A 706 -7.79 25.63 32.26
CA LEU A 706 -8.06 24.26 32.70
C LEU A 706 -6.77 23.50 33.02
N VAL A 707 -5.74 23.54 32.16
CA VAL A 707 -4.43 22.90 32.40
C VAL A 707 -3.87 23.34 33.75
N LYS A 708 -3.78 24.64 33.98
CA LYS A 708 -3.29 25.24 35.24
C LYS A 708 -4.10 24.81 36.47
N ILE A 709 -5.40 24.60 36.32
CA ILE A 709 -6.30 24.06 37.36
C ILE A 709 -6.09 22.55 37.59
N THR A 710 -5.71 21.79 36.56
CA THR A 710 -5.43 20.34 36.68
C THR A 710 -4.03 19.99 37.17
N GLU A 711 -3.03 20.84 36.92
CA GLU A 711 -1.65 20.67 37.41
C GLU A 711 -1.46 21.20 38.84
N GLY A 712 -2.29 22.16 39.25
CA GLY A 712 -2.23 22.79 40.56
C GLY A 712 -3.13 22.14 41.63
N ALA A 713 -3.19 22.78 42.79
CA ALA A 713 -4.24 22.56 43.79
C ALA A 713 -5.25 23.72 43.70
N PRO A 714 -6.30 23.62 42.87
CA PRO A 714 -7.16 24.75 42.55
C PRO A 714 -8.00 25.19 43.75
N SER A 715 -8.15 26.50 43.95
CA SER A 715 -9.09 27.02 44.95
C SER A 715 -10.53 26.89 44.44
N LYS A 716 -11.50 26.98 45.36
CA LYS A 716 -12.92 27.02 44.99
C LYS A 716 -13.26 28.24 44.13
N ASP A 717 -12.53 29.34 44.32
CA ASP A 717 -12.76 30.58 43.59
C ASP A 717 -12.20 30.51 42.15
N ASP A 718 -11.09 29.79 41.94
CA ASP A 718 -10.56 29.48 40.59
C ASP A 718 -11.57 28.62 39.79
N LEU A 719 -12.10 27.56 40.41
CA LEU A 719 -13.10 26.70 39.80
C LEU A 719 -14.39 27.48 39.48
N LEU A 720 -14.82 28.39 40.37
CA LEU A 720 -15.97 29.27 40.15
C LEU A 720 -15.69 30.39 39.13
N ALA A 721 -14.44 30.79 38.93
CA ALA A 721 -14.04 31.69 37.84
C ALA A 721 -14.12 30.96 36.49
N LEU A 722 -13.40 29.85 36.32
CA LEU A 722 -13.40 29.09 35.07
C LEU A 722 -14.80 28.62 34.68
N ARG A 723 -15.63 28.15 35.62
CA ARG A 723 -17.03 27.76 35.33
C ARG A 723 -17.85 28.91 34.74
N ARG A 724 -17.63 30.15 35.20
CA ARG A 724 -18.31 31.34 34.65
C ARG A 724 -17.82 31.67 33.25
N VAL A 725 -16.50 31.65 33.04
CA VAL A 725 -15.86 31.86 31.72
C VAL A 725 -16.38 30.85 30.70
N VAL A 726 -16.32 29.55 31.02
CA VAL A 726 -16.82 28.45 30.18
C VAL A 726 -18.31 28.63 29.85
N LYS A 727 -19.17 28.87 30.85
CA LYS A 727 -20.61 29.03 30.59
C LYS A 727 -20.93 30.25 29.72
N SER A 728 -20.26 31.38 29.94
CA SER A 728 -20.44 32.58 29.11
C SER A 728 -19.95 32.36 27.68
N PHE A 729 -18.84 31.64 27.49
CA PHE A 729 -18.30 31.36 26.16
C PHE A 729 -19.12 30.34 25.37
N LEU A 730 -19.61 29.26 26.00
CA LEU A 730 -20.53 28.31 25.38
C LEU A 730 -21.80 28.99 24.87
N ALA A 731 -22.37 29.93 25.65
CA ALA A 731 -23.54 30.71 25.23
C ALA A 731 -23.25 31.64 24.03
N VAL A 732 -22.03 32.18 23.92
CA VAL A 732 -21.59 32.95 22.74
C VAL A 732 -21.44 32.04 21.52
N CYS A 733 -20.81 30.87 21.65
CA CYS A 733 -20.69 29.92 20.54
C CYS A 733 -22.06 29.41 20.06
N GLN A 734 -23.01 29.16 20.98
CA GLN A 734 -24.38 28.79 20.64
C GLN A 734 -25.08 29.90 19.83
N GLN A 735 -24.93 31.17 20.23
CA GLN A 735 -25.45 32.31 19.45
C GLN A 735 -24.80 32.39 18.05
N CYS A 736 -23.50 32.07 17.93
CA CYS A 736 -22.80 32.01 16.65
C CYS A 736 -23.28 30.90 15.69
N LEU A 737 -23.96 29.84 16.15
CA LEU A 737 -24.57 28.85 15.25
C LEU A 737 -25.65 29.46 14.32
N SER A 738 -26.31 30.52 14.78
CA SER A 738 -27.29 31.30 13.99
C SER A 738 -26.68 32.44 13.15
N ASN A 739 -25.34 32.57 13.11
CA ASN A 739 -24.70 33.61 12.31
C ASN A 739 -24.90 33.38 10.80
N VAL A 740 -24.94 34.46 10.02
CA VAL A 740 -25.09 34.38 8.55
C VAL A 740 -23.86 33.82 7.85
N ASN A 741 -22.66 33.95 8.43
CA ASN A 741 -21.41 33.53 7.83
C ASN A 741 -21.10 32.07 8.19
N THR A 742 -21.08 31.18 7.19
CA THR A 742 -20.79 29.75 7.37
C THR A 742 -19.48 29.46 8.15
N PRO A 743 -18.34 30.15 7.89
CA PRO A 743 -17.11 29.92 8.65
C PRO A 743 -17.25 30.20 10.16
N VAL A 744 -18.07 31.20 10.53
CA VAL A 744 -18.35 31.53 11.94
C VAL A 744 -19.21 30.44 12.58
N LYS A 745 -20.22 29.91 11.88
CA LYS A 745 -21.02 28.77 12.36
C LYS A 745 -20.16 27.53 12.57
N GLU A 746 -19.39 27.13 11.55
CA GLU A 746 -18.54 25.94 11.57
C GLU A 746 -17.50 26.01 12.69
N GLN A 747 -16.86 27.17 12.86
CA GLN A 747 -15.91 27.38 13.93
C GLN A 747 -16.57 27.29 15.31
N ALA A 748 -17.74 27.92 15.50
CA ALA A 748 -18.47 27.84 16.75
C ALA A 748 -18.97 26.42 17.06
N PHE A 749 -19.42 25.69 16.04
CA PHE A 749 -19.85 24.29 16.12
C PHE A 749 -18.73 23.35 16.58
N MET A 750 -17.54 23.45 15.96
CA MET A 750 -16.38 22.65 16.36
C MET A 750 -15.99 22.93 17.81
N LEU A 751 -15.91 24.22 18.21
CA LEU A 751 -15.54 24.60 19.57
C LEU A 751 -16.62 24.22 20.61
N LEU A 752 -17.90 24.18 20.24
CA LEU A 752 -18.96 23.61 21.05
C LEU A 752 -18.74 22.11 21.25
N CYS A 753 -18.50 21.34 20.17
CA CYS A 753 -18.23 19.91 20.28
C CYS A 753 -17.00 19.63 21.17
N ASP A 754 -15.90 20.34 20.96
CA ASP A 754 -14.67 20.14 21.72
C ASP A 754 -14.82 20.55 23.20
N LEU A 755 -15.48 21.67 23.49
CA LEU A 755 -15.73 22.08 24.88
C LEU A 755 -16.77 21.19 25.59
N LEU A 756 -17.80 20.71 24.89
CA LEU A 756 -18.76 19.75 25.44
C LEU A 756 -18.09 18.40 25.72
N MET A 757 -17.16 17.94 24.87
CA MET A 757 -16.31 16.79 25.15
C MET A 757 -15.45 17.01 26.41
N ILE A 758 -14.70 18.12 26.46
CA ILE A 758 -13.69 18.39 27.50
C ILE A 758 -14.34 18.67 28.88
N PHE A 759 -15.47 19.37 28.92
CA PHE A 759 -16.21 19.70 30.15
C PHE A 759 -17.37 18.75 30.44
N SER A 760 -17.46 17.60 29.75
CA SER A 760 -18.45 16.56 30.04
C SER A 760 -18.28 15.92 31.42
N HIS A 761 -19.21 15.03 31.78
CA HIS A 761 -19.11 14.17 32.96
C HIS A 761 -17.78 13.38 33.01
N GLN A 762 -17.16 13.09 31.85
CA GLN A 762 -15.88 12.40 31.76
C GLN A 762 -14.78 13.14 32.53
N LEU A 763 -14.78 14.48 32.58
CA LEU A 763 -13.71 15.30 33.20
C LEU A 763 -13.33 14.86 34.64
N THR A 764 -14.24 14.20 35.37
CA THR A 764 -14.04 13.74 36.76
C THR A 764 -13.46 12.33 36.92
N THR A 765 -13.46 11.48 35.89
CA THR A 765 -12.86 10.13 35.98
C THR A 765 -11.34 10.17 36.19
N GLY A 766 -10.71 9.04 36.51
CA GLY A 766 -9.26 8.98 36.77
C GLY A 766 -8.82 9.77 38.01
N SER A 767 -9.58 9.67 39.12
CA SER A 767 -9.33 10.37 40.40
C SER A 767 -9.45 11.91 40.36
N ARG A 768 -10.22 12.47 39.41
CA ARG A 768 -10.37 13.93 39.21
C ARG A 768 -11.68 14.52 39.76
N GLU A 769 -12.28 13.89 40.78
CA GLU A 769 -13.57 14.28 41.39
C GLU A 769 -13.65 15.77 41.78
N GLY A 770 -12.52 16.40 42.16
CA GLY A 770 -12.45 17.83 42.49
C GLY A 770 -12.86 18.77 41.35
N LEU A 771 -12.84 18.30 40.10
CA LEU A 771 -13.25 19.05 38.90
C LEU A 771 -14.76 18.99 38.63
N GLN A 772 -15.54 18.22 39.40
CA GLN A 772 -16.99 18.10 39.28
C GLN A 772 -17.74 19.46 39.18
N PRO A 773 -17.31 20.57 39.83
CA PRO A 773 -17.93 21.88 39.65
C PRO A 773 -17.79 22.51 38.26
N LEU A 774 -16.88 22.02 37.42
CA LEU A 774 -16.68 22.50 36.04
C LEU A 774 -17.56 21.77 35.01
N VAL A 775 -18.13 20.62 35.37
CA VAL A 775 -18.91 19.77 34.46
C VAL A 775 -20.13 20.53 33.90
N PHE A 776 -20.27 20.46 32.58
CA PHE A 776 -21.34 21.05 31.78
C PHE A 776 -21.98 19.95 30.92
N ASN A 777 -23.31 19.80 31.03
CA ASN A 777 -24.10 18.93 30.17
C ASN A 777 -24.96 19.82 29.25
N PRO A 778 -25.02 19.55 27.94
CA PRO A 778 -25.85 20.34 27.03
C PRO A 778 -27.33 20.07 27.27
N ASP A 779 -28.14 21.13 27.29
CA ASP A 779 -29.60 20.98 27.35
C ASP A 779 -30.18 20.55 26.00
N SER A 780 -31.46 20.14 26.00
CA SER A 780 -32.14 19.66 24.80
C SER A 780 -32.34 20.74 23.73
N SER A 781 -32.09 22.03 23.98
CA SER A 781 -32.04 23.04 22.93
C SER A 781 -30.72 22.91 22.19
N LEU A 782 -29.60 23.00 22.92
CA LEU A 782 -28.26 22.90 22.35
C LEU A 782 -28.01 21.54 21.66
N GLN A 783 -28.50 20.42 22.20
CA GLN A 783 -28.39 19.12 21.54
C GLN A 783 -29.10 19.08 20.18
N ASN A 784 -30.29 19.69 20.07
CA ASN A 784 -31.04 19.77 18.80
C ASN A 784 -30.43 20.79 17.83
N GLU A 785 -29.92 21.92 18.32
CA GLU A 785 -29.23 22.93 17.49
C GLU A 785 -27.96 22.35 16.84
N LEU A 786 -27.19 21.53 17.58
CA LEU A 786 -26.03 20.81 17.05
C LEU A 786 -26.44 19.69 16.06
N LEU A 787 -27.54 18.98 16.31
CA LEU A 787 -28.06 17.98 15.36
C LEU A 787 -28.53 18.62 14.06
N ASN A 788 -29.29 19.71 14.14
CA ASN A 788 -29.78 20.45 12.97
C ASN A 788 -28.60 20.99 12.14
N PHE A 789 -27.56 21.53 12.78
CA PHE A 789 -26.35 21.95 12.07
C PHE A 789 -25.71 20.81 11.26
N ILE A 790 -25.67 19.58 11.80
CA ILE A 790 -25.18 18.41 11.05
C ILE A 790 -26.09 18.07 9.87
N LEU A 791 -27.41 18.13 10.03
CA LEU A 791 -28.35 17.89 8.93
C LEU A 791 -28.17 18.94 7.80
N ASP A 792 -28.08 20.22 8.17
CA ASP A 792 -27.97 21.35 7.24
C ASP A 792 -26.60 21.43 6.52
N HIS A 793 -25.50 21.09 7.20
CA HIS A 793 -24.13 21.33 6.71
C HIS A 793 -23.32 20.06 6.33
N VAL A 794 -23.82 18.85 6.61
CA VAL A 794 -23.13 17.59 6.24
C VAL A 794 -23.92 16.80 5.19
N PHE A 795 -25.24 16.63 5.35
CA PHE A 795 -26.07 15.74 4.53
C PHE A 795 -26.76 16.48 3.35
N ILE A 796 -25.96 17.25 2.59
CA ILE A 796 -26.35 18.02 1.40
C ILE A 796 -26.52 17.08 0.20
N ASP A 797 -27.42 17.37 -0.76
CA ASP A 797 -27.62 16.51 -1.93
C ASP A 797 -26.55 16.72 -3.03
N GLN A 798 -26.07 15.61 -3.60
CA GLN A 798 -24.92 15.61 -4.53
C GLN A 798 -25.25 16.26 -5.88
N ASP A 799 -26.52 16.26 -6.29
CA ASP A 799 -26.98 16.90 -7.53
C ASP A 799 -27.05 18.44 -7.43
N ASP A 800 -27.09 19.01 -6.22
CA ASP A 800 -27.04 20.46 -6.02
C ASP A 800 -25.59 21.00 -6.11
N GLU A 801 -24.59 20.21 -5.69
CA GLU A 801 -23.17 20.56 -5.89
C GLU A 801 -22.83 20.57 -7.39
N ASN A 802 -23.25 19.52 -8.13
CA ASN A 802 -22.97 19.36 -9.57
C ASN A 802 -23.60 20.45 -10.46
N GLN A 803 -24.71 21.09 -10.06
CA GLN A 803 -25.35 22.16 -10.85
C GLN A 803 -24.64 23.51 -10.77
N SER A 804 -23.64 23.67 -9.90
CA SER A 804 -23.00 24.96 -9.64
C SER A 804 -21.65 25.17 -10.34
N ILE A 805 -20.93 24.09 -10.70
CA ILE A 805 -19.60 24.17 -11.31
C ILE A 805 -19.42 23.05 -12.36
N GLU A 806 -19.69 23.37 -13.64
CA GLU A 806 -19.33 22.50 -14.77
C GLU A 806 -17.89 22.76 -15.26
N GLY A 807 -16.92 22.29 -14.48
CA GLY A 807 -15.69 21.68 -15.02
C GLY A 807 -14.43 22.53 -15.13
N ASP A 808 -13.58 22.45 -14.11
CA ASP A 808 -12.11 22.51 -14.26
C ASP A 808 -11.41 21.44 -13.36
N GLU A 809 -10.17 21.05 -13.66
CA GLU A 809 -9.45 20.03 -12.86
C GLU A 809 -9.14 20.47 -11.41
N GLU A 810 -9.21 21.77 -11.12
CA GLU A 810 -9.07 22.31 -9.76
C GLU A 810 -10.25 21.93 -8.85
N ASP A 811 -11.40 21.58 -9.41
CA ASP A 811 -12.62 21.25 -8.65
C ASP A 811 -12.46 19.99 -7.78
N GLU A 812 -11.73 18.97 -8.23
CA GLU A 812 -11.61 17.70 -7.48
C GLU A 812 -10.79 17.87 -6.20
N ALA A 813 -9.76 18.72 -6.19
CA ALA A 813 -9.02 19.04 -4.97
C ALA A 813 -9.93 19.78 -3.96
N ASN A 814 -10.68 20.76 -4.43
CA ASN A 814 -11.61 21.55 -3.61
C ASN A 814 -12.76 20.69 -3.06
N LYS A 815 -13.33 19.78 -3.86
CA LYS A 815 -14.33 18.79 -3.43
C LYS A 815 -13.78 17.86 -2.35
N ILE A 816 -12.53 17.38 -2.49
CA ILE A 816 -11.87 16.53 -1.50
C ILE A 816 -11.68 17.30 -0.18
N GLU A 817 -11.23 18.56 -0.20
CA GLU A 817 -11.11 19.36 1.02
C GLU A 817 -12.48 19.62 1.69
N ALA A 818 -13.49 20.04 0.91
CA ALA A 818 -14.84 20.26 1.41
C ALA A 818 -15.46 18.98 2.01
N LEU A 819 -15.20 17.82 1.41
CA LEU A 819 -15.58 16.51 1.98
C LEU A 819 -14.82 16.22 3.28
N HIS A 820 -13.50 16.44 3.34
CA HIS A 820 -12.72 16.27 4.56
C HIS A 820 -13.23 17.16 5.71
N LYS A 821 -13.60 18.41 5.40
CA LYS A 821 -14.22 19.35 6.33
C LYS A 821 -15.57 18.84 6.87
N ARG A 822 -16.49 18.44 5.98
CA ARG A 822 -17.80 17.84 6.35
C ARG A 822 -17.64 16.56 7.19
N ARG A 823 -16.67 15.71 6.86
CA ARG A 823 -16.32 14.50 7.64
C ARG A 823 -15.83 14.83 9.05
N ASN A 824 -15.07 15.92 9.23
CA ASN A 824 -14.64 16.34 10.57
C ASN A 824 -15.81 16.85 11.42
N LEU A 825 -16.74 17.63 10.83
CA LEU A 825 -17.97 18.09 11.51
C LEU A 825 -18.81 16.88 11.97
N LEU A 826 -19.07 15.91 11.09
CA LEU A 826 -19.83 14.70 11.43
C LEU A 826 -19.13 13.86 12.52
N ALA A 827 -17.81 13.75 12.46
CA ALA A 827 -17.04 13.11 13.51
C ALA A 827 -17.20 13.87 14.84
N ALA A 828 -17.10 15.21 14.84
CA ALA A 828 -17.24 16.07 16.03
C ALA A 828 -18.52 15.74 16.82
N PHE A 829 -19.67 15.74 16.15
CA PHE A 829 -20.94 15.38 16.77
C PHE A 829 -21.04 13.90 17.14
N SER A 830 -20.52 12.99 16.30
CA SER A 830 -20.51 11.56 16.58
C SER A 830 -19.81 11.20 17.90
N LYS A 831 -18.76 11.95 18.30
CA LYS A 831 -18.07 11.74 19.59
C LYS A 831 -19.00 12.02 20.76
N LEU A 832 -19.79 13.11 20.71
CA LEU A 832 -20.75 13.46 21.76
C LEU A 832 -21.78 12.35 22.02
N ILE A 833 -22.19 11.65 20.97
CA ILE A 833 -23.09 10.48 21.05
C ILE A 833 -22.37 9.26 21.64
N ILE A 834 -21.13 9.00 21.22
CA ILE A 834 -20.35 7.83 21.65
C ILE A 834 -19.96 7.92 23.14
N TYR A 835 -19.71 9.13 23.65
CA TYR A 835 -19.30 9.39 25.02
C TYR A 835 -20.45 9.88 25.94
N ASP A 836 -21.72 9.66 25.55
CA ASP A 836 -22.92 9.92 26.38
C ASP A 836 -23.06 11.39 26.86
N ILE A 837 -22.83 12.32 25.93
CA ILE A 837 -22.96 13.78 26.13
C ILE A 837 -24.17 14.34 25.36
N VAL A 838 -24.49 13.70 24.23
CA VAL A 838 -25.73 13.89 23.45
C VAL A 838 -26.49 12.57 23.49
N ASP A 839 -27.80 12.62 23.74
CA ASP A 839 -28.63 11.44 23.95
C ASP A 839 -28.57 10.50 22.73
N MET A 840 -28.29 9.21 22.93
CA MET A 840 -28.11 8.22 21.84
C MET A 840 -29.24 8.18 20.78
N PRO A 841 -30.53 8.46 21.08
CA PRO A 841 -31.57 8.61 20.05
C PRO A 841 -31.28 9.66 18.97
N ALA A 842 -30.48 10.70 19.24
CA ALA A 842 -30.07 11.69 18.23
C ALA A 842 -29.24 11.08 17.09
N ALA A 843 -28.63 9.91 17.31
CA ALA A 843 -27.96 9.17 16.25
C ALA A 843 -28.93 8.55 15.22
N ALA A 844 -30.25 8.54 15.49
CA ALA A 844 -31.24 7.98 14.57
C ALA A 844 -31.24 8.72 13.22
N ASP A 845 -31.21 10.06 13.28
CA ASP A 845 -31.13 10.95 12.13
C ASP A 845 -29.76 10.93 11.43
N ILE A 846 -28.72 10.35 12.03
CA ILE A 846 -27.42 10.09 11.37
C ILE A 846 -27.45 8.72 10.70
N PHE A 847 -27.89 7.69 11.42
CA PHE A 847 -27.91 6.31 10.94
C PHE A 847 -28.82 6.14 9.73
N LYS A 848 -29.90 6.92 9.59
CA LYS A 848 -30.76 6.90 8.39
C LYS A 848 -30.00 7.24 7.09
N HIS A 849 -28.98 8.08 7.16
CA HIS A 849 -28.16 8.50 6.02
C HIS A 849 -27.09 7.47 5.61
N TYR A 850 -26.92 6.36 6.34
CA TYR A 850 -25.85 5.37 6.13
C TYR A 850 -25.77 4.78 4.71
N MET A 851 -26.89 4.67 3.99
CA MET A 851 -26.88 4.22 2.58
C MET A 851 -26.73 5.35 1.57
N LYS A 852 -27.37 6.50 1.79
CA LYS A 852 -27.32 7.65 0.85
C LYS A 852 -25.89 8.18 0.71
N TYR A 853 -25.18 8.33 1.83
CA TYR A 853 -23.82 8.87 1.88
C TYR A 853 -22.77 7.82 2.27
N TYR A 854 -22.89 6.61 1.72
CA TYR A 854 -22.03 5.48 2.10
C TYR A 854 -20.54 5.70 1.74
N ASN A 855 -20.25 6.40 0.64
CA ASN A 855 -18.88 6.70 0.23
C ASN A 855 -18.25 7.78 1.13
N ASP A 856 -19.04 8.79 1.46
CA ASP A 856 -18.59 10.04 2.07
C ASP A 856 -18.45 9.89 3.60
N TYR A 857 -19.42 9.22 4.22
CA TYR A 857 -19.60 9.15 5.68
C TYR A 857 -19.74 7.72 6.21
N GLY A 858 -19.77 6.71 5.34
CA GLY A 858 -20.11 5.33 5.70
C GLY A 858 -19.11 4.60 6.61
N ASP A 859 -17.89 5.11 6.78
CA ASP A 859 -16.94 4.61 7.79
C ASP A 859 -17.23 5.21 9.18
N ILE A 860 -17.39 6.54 9.26
CA ILE A 860 -17.74 7.28 10.49
C ILE A 860 -19.05 6.76 11.07
N ILE A 861 -20.13 6.77 10.27
CA ILE A 861 -21.48 6.35 10.70
C ILE A 861 -21.47 4.89 11.20
N LYS A 862 -20.70 4.02 10.54
CA LYS A 862 -20.54 2.61 10.91
C LYS A 862 -19.79 2.43 12.22
N GLU A 863 -18.77 3.23 12.51
CA GLU A 863 -18.06 3.12 13.79
C GLU A 863 -18.84 3.78 14.95
N THR A 864 -19.59 4.86 14.70
CA THR A 864 -20.58 5.39 15.65
C THR A 864 -21.63 4.34 16.02
N LEU A 865 -22.17 3.61 15.03
CA LEU A 865 -23.04 2.44 15.27
C LEU A 865 -22.28 1.35 16.03
N SER A 866 -21.03 1.07 15.66
CA SER A 866 -20.22 0.03 16.30
C SER A 866 -19.97 0.29 17.78
N LYS A 867 -19.66 1.53 18.16
CA LYS A 867 -19.35 2.00 19.52
C LYS A 867 -20.63 2.16 20.36
N THR A 868 -21.69 2.80 19.86
CA THR A 868 -22.99 2.89 20.57
C THR A 868 -23.55 1.51 20.93
N ARG A 869 -23.44 0.52 20.03
CA ARG A 869 -23.79 -0.89 20.26
C ARG A 869 -22.86 -1.61 21.26
N GLN A 870 -21.65 -1.11 21.51
CA GLN A 870 -20.76 -1.61 22.57
C GLN A 870 -21.18 -1.04 23.93
N THR A 871 -21.54 0.25 23.99
CA THR A 871 -22.05 0.93 25.19
C THR A 871 -23.41 0.38 25.64
N ASP A 872 -24.44 0.44 24.79
CA ASP A 872 -25.74 -0.19 25.04
C ASP A 872 -26.33 -0.78 23.75
N LYS A 873 -26.43 -2.12 23.73
CA LYS A 873 -27.02 -2.88 22.61
C LYS A 873 -28.53 -2.66 22.46
N ILE A 874 -29.26 -2.48 23.56
CA ILE A 874 -30.71 -2.34 23.58
C ILE A 874 -31.07 -0.94 23.12
N LEU A 875 -30.45 0.09 23.68
CA LEU A 875 -30.66 1.48 23.24
C LEU A 875 -30.21 1.68 21.79
N CYS A 876 -29.05 1.16 21.39
CA CYS A 876 -28.62 1.18 19.98
C CYS A 876 -29.65 0.50 19.06
N ALA A 877 -30.22 -0.65 19.45
CA ALA A 877 -31.27 -1.31 18.66
C ALA A 877 -32.58 -0.50 18.59
N LYS A 878 -32.91 0.28 19.63
CA LYS A 878 -34.01 1.26 19.60
C LYS A 878 -33.72 2.43 18.65
N THR A 879 -32.50 2.97 18.68
CA THR A 879 -32.07 4.03 17.76
C THR A 879 -32.08 3.55 16.31
N LEU A 880 -31.63 2.33 16.03
CA LEU A 880 -31.63 1.75 14.68
C LEU A 880 -33.04 1.53 14.11
N ILE A 881 -34.02 1.15 14.95
CA ILE A 881 -35.41 1.06 14.48
C ILE A 881 -36.05 2.45 14.35
N LEU A 882 -35.67 3.43 15.20
CA LEU A 882 -36.09 4.82 15.08
C LEU A 882 -35.65 5.45 13.74
N SER A 883 -34.42 5.22 13.28
CA SER A 883 -33.95 5.63 11.94
C SER A 883 -34.83 5.12 10.81
N LEU A 884 -35.22 3.84 10.90
CA LEU A 884 -36.06 3.21 9.88
C LEU A 884 -37.50 3.73 9.96
N GLN A 885 -38.00 4.02 11.16
CA GLN A 885 -39.30 4.66 11.35
C GLN A 885 -39.32 6.10 10.81
N GLN A 886 -38.25 6.87 10.99
CA GLN A 886 -38.09 8.22 10.44
C GLN A 886 -38.15 8.18 8.90
N LEU A 887 -37.27 7.43 8.24
CA LEU A 887 -37.30 7.24 6.77
C LEU A 887 -38.65 6.79 6.23
N PHE A 888 -39.35 5.93 6.97
CA PHE A 888 -40.65 5.41 6.57
C PHE A 888 -41.79 6.43 6.77
N ASN A 889 -41.69 7.33 7.77
CA ASN A 889 -42.60 8.47 7.90
C ASN A 889 -42.33 9.52 6.82
N GLU A 890 -41.06 9.83 6.53
CA GLU A 890 -40.62 10.72 5.44
C GLU A 890 -41.22 10.22 4.10
N LEU A 891 -41.04 8.93 3.79
CA LEU A 891 -41.61 8.30 2.61
C LEU A 891 -43.16 8.36 2.54
N ILE A 892 -43.86 8.19 3.66
CA ILE A 892 -45.33 8.33 3.74
C ILE A 892 -45.77 9.79 3.60
N GLN A 893 -44.95 10.76 4.03
CA GLN A 893 -45.23 12.17 3.87
C GLN A 893 -45.17 12.59 2.40
N ASP A 894 -44.19 12.08 1.66
CA ASP A 894 -43.97 12.40 0.24
C ASP A 894 -44.93 11.65 -0.70
N GLN A 895 -45.13 10.34 -0.48
CA GLN A 895 -45.90 9.46 -1.39
C GLN A 895 -47.31 9.12 -0.89
N GLY A 896 -47.64 9.49 0.35
CA GLY A 896 -48.90 9.12 1.01
C GLY A 896 -48.91 7.68 1.54
N PRO A 897 -50.01 7.26 2.20
CA PRO A 897 -50.09 5.97 2.89
C PRO A 897 -50.28 4.75 1.97
N ASN A 898 -50.44 4.95 0.65
CA ASN A 898 -50.64 3.88 -0.33
C ASN A 898 -49.32 3.57 -1.07
N LEU A 899 -48.25 3.27 -0.34
CA LEU A 899 -46.91 3.07 -0.90
C LEU A 899 -46.86 1.95 -1.94
N ASP A 900 -46.18 2.22 -3.07
CA ASP A 900 -45.75 1.15 -3.97
C ASP A 900 -44.61 0.36 -3.33
N ARG A 901 -44.91 -0.89 -2.97
CA ARG A 901 -43.97 -1.82 -2.32
C ARG A 901 -42.88 -2.35 -3.26
N THR A 902 -42.98 -2.07 -4.56
CA THR A 902 -41.94 -2.35 -5.56
C THR A 902 -41.03 -1.16 -5.86
N SER A 903 -41.33 0.02 -5.30
CA SER A 903 -40.53 1.24 -5.51
C SER A 903 -39.09 1.12 -4.99
N SER A 904 -38.18 1.84 -5.65
CA SER A 904 -36.78 2.00 -5.27
C SER A 904 -36.61 2.49 -3.83
N HIS A 905 -37.47 3.41 -3.38
CA HIS A 905 -37.44 3.99 -2.03
C HIS A 905 -37.77 2.94 -0.95
N VAL A 906 -38.84 2.16 -1.11
CA VAL A 906 -39.16 1.05 -0.19
C VAL A 906 -38.05 -0.01 -0.19
N SER A 907 -37.49 -0.32 -1.37
CA SER A 907 -36.36 -1.25 -1.50
C SER A 907 -35.10 -0.76 -0.78
N GLY A 908 -34.79 0.54 -0.87
CA GLY A 908 -33.66 1.18 -0.19
C GLY A 908 -33.74 1.10 1.35
N ILE A 909 -34.93 1.36 1.92
CA ILE A 909 -35.16 1.22 3.37
C ILE A 909 -34.99 -0.26 3.80
N LYS A 910 -35.43 -1.22 2.97
CA LYS A 910 -35.25 -2.66 3.24
C LYS A 910 -33.77 -3.08 3.16
N GLU A 911 -32.99 -2.58 2.20
CA GLU A 911 -31.53 -2.82 2.13
C GLU A 911 -30.79 -2.21 3.34
N LEU A 912 -31.16 -1.00 3.78
CA LEU A 912 -30.62 -0.40 5.01
C LEU A 912 -30.93 -1.27 6.24
N ALA A 913 -32.19 -1.70 6.40
CA ALA A 913 -32.60 -2.62 7.46
C ALA A 913 -31.84 -3.96 7.42
N ARG A 914 -31.65 -4.55 6.24
CA ARG A 914 -30.86 -5.76 6.04
C ARG A 914 -29.40 -5.57 6.49
N ARG A 915 -28.79 -4.42 6.20
CA ARG A 915 -27.44 -4.08 6.69
C ARG A 915 -27.40 -3.86 8.20
N PHE A 916 -28.38 -3.16 8.77
CA PHE A 916 -28.52 -3.04 10.23
C PHE A 916 -28.68 -4.42 10.90
N ALA A 917 -29.45 -5.34 10.32
CA ALA A 917 -29.60 -6.70 10.84
C ALA A 917 -28.24 -7.44 10.90
N LEU A 918 -27.34 -7.24 9.92
CA LEU A 918 -25.99 -7.82 9.95
C LEU A 918 -25.14 -7.32 11.13
N THR A 919 -25.40 -6.12 11.66
CA THR A 919 -24.61 -5.54 12.78
C THR A 919 -24.77 -6.30 14.11
N PHE A 920 -25.82 -7.11 14.26
CA PHE A 920 -26.01 -8.00 15.42
C PHE A 920 -25.16 -9.29 15.34
N GLY A 921 -24.39 -9.48 14.27
CA GLY A 921 -23.40 -10.56 14.14
C GLY A 921 -23.99 -11.95 13.93
N LEU A 922 -23.26 -12.97 14.39
CA LEU A 922 -23.65 -14.39 14.38
C LEU A 922 -23.98 -14.94 15.78
N ASP A 923 -23.46 -14.32 16.83
CA ASP A 923 -23.73 -14.69 18.23
C ASP A 923 -25.08 -14.12 18.68
N GLN A 924 -26.16 -14.80 18.25
CA GLN A 924 -27.53 -14.43 18.58
C GLN A 924 -27.79 -14.37 20.10
N ILE A 925 -27.03 -15.12 20.91
CA ILE A 925 -27.22 -15.13 22.37
C ILE A 925 -26.83 -13.77 22.97
N LYS A 926 -25.72 -13.16 22.52
CA LYS A 926 -25.24 -11.85 22.99
C LYS A 926 -26.06 -10.65 22.53
N THR A 927 -26.98 -10.82 21.59
CA THR A 927 -27.83 -9.76 21.00
C THR A 927 -29.34 -10.02 21.13
N ARG A 928 -29.72 -11.19 21.70
CA ARG A 928 -31.09 -11.68 21.90
C ARG A 928 -32.10 -10.60 22.32
N GLU A 929 -31.84 -9.91 23.42
CA GLU A 929 -32.78 -8.96 24.03
C GLU A 929 -32.91 -7.67 23.23
N ALA A 930 -31.81 -7.19 22.64
CA ALA A 930 -31.80 -6.02 21.75
C ALA A 930 -32.64 -6.29 20.49
N VAL A 931 -32.43 -7.43 19.83
CA VAL A 931 -33.22 -7.83 18.65
C VAL A 931 -34.69 -8.06 19.02
N ALA A 932 -34.97 -8.73 20.15
CA ALA A 932 -36.35 -8.93 20.63
C ALA A 932 -37.05 -7.61 21.01
N THR A 933 -36.31 -6.56 21.38
CA THR A 933 -36.84 -5.22 21.67
C THR A 933 -37.10 -4.45 20.38
N LEU A 934 -36.16 -4.43 19.44
CA LEU A 934 -36.33 -3.89 18.08
C LEU A 934 -37.61 -4.42 17.40
N HIS A 935 -37.90 -5.71 17.57
CA HIS A 935 -39.13 -6.31 17.05
C HIS A 935 -40.43 -5.88 17.76
N LYS A 936 -40.40 -5.48 19.03
CA LYS A 936 -41.59 -4.93 19.73
C LYS A 936 -41.86 -3.52 19.27
N ASP A 937 -40.85 -2.65 19.36
CA ASP A 937 -40.92 -1.24 18.98
C ASP A 937 -41.33 -1.08 17.51
N GLY A 938 -40.87 -1.97 16.62
CA GLY A 938 -41.30 -2.03 15.21
C GLY A 938 -42.73 -2.54 14.99
N ILE A 939 -43.24 -3.46 15.82
CA ILE A 939 -44.66 -3.88 15.80
C ILE A 939 -45.55 -2.74 16.27
N GLU A 940 -45.19 -2.09 17.38
CA GLU A 940 -45.94 -0.96 17.94
C GLU A 940 -46.04 0.21 16.95
N PHE A 941 -44.96 0.49 16.20
CA PHE A 941 -44.99 1.46 15.11
C PHE A 941 -45.92 1.06 13.96
N ALA A 942 -45.88 -0.21 13.53
CA ALA A 942 -46.72 -0.70 12.42
C ALA A 942 -48.24 -0.63 12.71
N PHE A 943 -48.62 -0.72 13.99
CA PHE A 943 -50.02 -0.63 14.46
C PHE A 943 -50.35 0.69 15.20
N LYS A 944 -49.45 1.68 15.18
CA LYS A 944 -49.59 2.96 15.92
C LYS A 944 -50.86 3.75 15.58
N TYR A 945 -51.33 3.65 14.33
CA TYR A 945 -52.50 4.36 13.83
C TYR A 945 -53.50 3.37 13.22
N GLN A 946 -54.78 3.49 13.57
CA GLN A 946 -55.86 2.77 12.90
C GLN A 946 -56.17 3.41 11.54
N ASN A 947 -56.65 2.63 10.57
CA ASN A 947 -57.01 3.19 9.26
C ASN A 947 -58.29 4.06 9.37
N PRO A 948 -58.29 5.33 8.92
CA PRO A 948 -59.47 6.20 8.98
C PRO A 948 -60.70 5.67 8.23
N LYS A 949 -60.53 4.72 7.30
CA LYS A 949 -61.63 4.08 6.56
C LYS A 949 -62.29 2.92 7.31
N GLY A 950 -61.80 2.57 8.50
CA GLY A 950 -62.32 1.50 9.35
C GLY A 950 -61.39 0.27 9.45
N PRO A 951 -61.68 -0.66 10.37
CA PRO A 951 -60.79 -1.78 10.72
C PRO A 951 -60.64 -2.85 9.62
N GLU A 952 -61.45 -2.79 8.57
CA GLU A 952 -61.35 -3.67 7.40
C GLU A 952 -60.18 -3.30 6.46
N TYR A 953 -59.61 -2.10 6.62
CA TYR A 953 -58.48 -1.62 5.82
C TYR A 953 -57.16 -1.71 6.61
N PRO A 954 -56.03 -2.00 5.95
CA PRO A 954 -54.73 -2.13 6.62
C PRO A 954 -54.32 -0.83 7.32
N PRO A 955 -53.71 -0.89 8.52
CA PRO A 955 -53.10 0.26 9.17
C PRO A 955 -52.13 1.01 8.23
N PRO A 956 -52.02 2.36 8.28
CA PRO A 956 -51.14 3.11 7.39
C PRO A 956 -49.68 2.65 7.44
N ASN A 957 -49.22 2.21 8.61
CA ASN A 957 -47.83 1.79 8.83
C ASN A 957 -47.59 0.28 8.60
N LEU A 958 -48.58 -0.49 8.11
CA LEU A 958 -48.49 -1.95 8.03
C LEU A 958 -47.34 -2.43 7.12
N ALA A 959 -47.01 -1.69 6.06
CA ALA A 959 -45.91 -2.03 5.16
C ALA A 959 -44.52 -2.00 5.84
N PHE A 960 -44.38 -1.33 6.99
CA PHE A 960 -43.15 -1.36 7.79
C PHE A 960 -42.79 -2.78 8.28
N LEU A 961 -43.77 -3.70 8.34
CA LEU A 961 -43.50 -5.11 8.68
C LEU A 961 -42.63 -5.82 7.62
N GLU A 962 -42.56 -5.34 6.38
CA GLU A 962 -41.56 -5.85 5.41
C GLU A 962 -40.14 -5.43 5.79
N VAL A 963 -39.94 -4.18 6.22
CA VAL A 963 -38.64 -3.68 6.72
C VAL A 963 -38.22 -4.43 7.99
N LEU A 964 -39.18 -4.67 8.89
CA LEU A 964 -38.97 -5.42 10.14
C LEU A 964 -38.67 -6.91 9.89
N CYS A 965 -39.05 -7.46 8.72
CA CYS A 965 -38.84 -8.87 8.38
C CYS A 965 -37.36 -9.21 8.20
N GLU A 966 -36.51 -8.28 7.74
CA GLU A 966 -35.06 -8.51 7.56
C GLU A 966 -34.37 -8.93 8.88
N PHE A 967 -34.78 -8.33 10.00
CA PHE A 967 -34.27 -8.63 11.34
C PHE A 967 -34.73 -10.00 11.87
N SER A 968 -35.80 -10.59 11.32
CA SER A 968 -36.36 -11.87 11.79
C SER A 968 -35.36 -13.04 11.66
N SER A 969 -34.33 -12.90 10.81
CA SER A 969 -33.21 -13.83 10.67
C SER A 969 -32.29 -13.89 11.90
N LYS A 970 -32.33 -12.88 12.78
CA LYS A 970 -31.47 -12.73 13.96
C LYS A 970 -32.15 -13.15 15.28
N LEU A 971 -33.46 -13.32 15.30
CA LEU A 971 -34.18 -13.88 16.45
C LEU A 971 -33.89 -15.39 16.61
N LEU A 972 -33.62 -15.83 17.84
CA LEU A 972 -33.56 -17.25 18.16
C LEU A 972 -34.96 -17.88 18.03
N ARG A 973 -35.00 -19.19 17.78
CA ARG A 973 -36.25 -19.99 17.66
C ARG A 973 -37.20 -19.88 18.87
N GLN A 974 -36.69 -19.56 20.06
CA GLN A 974 -37.51 -19.29 21.24
C GLN A 974 -38.19 -17.91 21.15
N ASP A 975 -37.42 -16.87 20.84
CA ASP A 975 -37.90 -15.49 20.81
C ASP A 975 -38.81 -15.21 19.62
N LYS A 976 -38.66 -15.94 18.51
CA LYS A 976 -39.64 -15.93 17.42
C LYS A 976 -41.07 -16.25 17.91
N LYS A 977 -41.23 -17.18 18.86
CA LYS A 977 -42.54 -17.46 19.49
C LYS A 977 -42.99 -16.31 20.39
N THR A 978 -42.08 -15.74 21.19
CA THR A 978 -42.38 -14.59 22.07
C THR A 978 -42.81 -13.35 21.28
N VAL A 979 -42.14 -13.06 20.16
CA VAL A 979 -42.48 -11.95 19.25
C VAL A 979 -43.77 -12.23 18.49
N HIS A 980 -44.03 -13.48 18.06
CA HIS A 980 -45.31 -13.86 17.46
C HIS A 980 -46.48 -13.63 18.42
N SER A 981 -46.38 -14.09 19.68
CA SER A 981 -47.40 -13.81 20.70
C SER A 981 -47.36 -12.39 21.29
N TYR A 982 -46.48 -11.53 20.80
CA TYR A 982 -46.59 -10.08 20.93
C TYR A 982 -47.43 -9.50 19.78
N LEU A 983 -47.11 -9.88 18.53
CA LEU A 983 -47.85 -9.51 17.33
C LEU A 983 -49.35 -9.89 17.41
N GLU A 984 -49.66 -11.06 17.95
CA GLU A 984 -51.04 -11.54 18.16
C GLU A 984 -51.91 -10.58 18.99
N LYS A 985 -51.32 -9.71 19.82
CA LYS A 985 -52.07 -8.70 20.61
C LYS A 985 -52.58 -7.52 19.79
N PHE A 986 -52.02 -7.32 18.58
CA PHE A 986 -52.37 -6.23 17.66
C PHE A 986 -53.19 -6.72 16.46
N MET A 987 -53.35 -8.04 16.28
CA MET A 987 -54.14 -8.64 15.20
C MET A 987 -55.57 -8.94 15.65
N THR A 988 -56.57 -8.57 14.85
CA THR A 988 -57.93 -9.09 14.99
C THR A 988 -58.08 -10.43 14.25
N GLU A 989 -59.12 -11.21 14.56
CA GLU A 989 -59.45 -12.45 13.84
C GLU A 989 -59.59 -12.20 12.33
N GLN A 990 -60.29 -11.12 11.95
CA GLN A 990 -60.45 -10.70 10.56
C GLN A 990 -59.11 -10.45 9.85
N MET A 991 -58.15 -9.80 10.52
CA MET A 991 -56.81 -9.56 9.95
C MET A 991 -56.01 -10.85 9.73
N MET A 992 -56.27 -11.90 10.51
CA MET A 992 -55.60 -13.21 10.37
C MET A 992 -56.19 -14.06 9.23
N GLU A 993 -57.43 -13.77 8.78
CA GLU A 993 -58.10 -14.47 7.69
C GLU A 993 -57.87 -13.84 6.31
N ARG A 994 -57.63 -12.52 6.22
CA ARG A 994 -57.37 -11.80 4.95
C ARG A 994 -56.17 -12.37 4.18
N ARG A 995 -56.26 -12.38 2.84
CA ARG A 995 -55.23 -12.90 1.91
C ARG A 995 -54.94 -11.97 0.72
N GLU A 996 -55.49 -10.76 0.73
CA GLU A 996 -55.28 -9.76 -0.32
C GLU A 996 -53.85 -9.18 -0.25
N ASP A 997 -53.27 -8.77 -1.38
CA ASP A 997 -51.86 -8.32 -1.46
C ASP A 997 -51.52 -7.14 -0.54
N ILE A 998 -52.49 -6.31 -0.19
CA ILE A 998 -52.34 -5.19 0.76
C ILE A 998 -52.04 -5.66 2.20
N TRP A 999 -52.33 -6.91 2.52
CA TRP A 999 -52.01 -7.56 3.81
C TRP A 999 -50.72 -8.41 3.76
N LEU A 1000 -50.07 -8.52 2.59
CA LEU A 1000 -48.85 -9.32 2.42
C LEU A 1000 -47.70 -8.97 3.40
N PRO A 1001 -47.46 -7.70 3.80
CA PRO A 1001 -46.47 -7.36 4.84
C PRO A 1001 -46.68 -8.14 6.15
N LEU A 1002 -47.93 -8.23 6.62
CA LEU A 1002 -48.30 -8.94 7.84
C LEU A 1002 -48.14 -10.45 7.67
N ILE A 1003 -48.56 -10.99 6.52
CA ILE A 1003 -48.48 -12.43 6.21
C ILE A 1003 -47.01 -12.87 6.16
N SER A 1004 -46.16 -12.15 5.44
CA SER A 1004 -44.73 -12.44 5.30
C SER A 1004 -43.98 -12.35 6.64
N TYR A 1005 -44.22 -11.29 7.41
CA TYR A 1005 -43.61 -11.13 8.74
C TYR A 1005 -44.08 -12.20 9.73
N ARG A 1006 -45.37 -12.55 9.74
CA ARG A 1006 -45.90 -13.65 10.57
C ARG A 1006 -45.28 -14.99 10.18
N ASN A 1007 -45.11 -15.25 8.88
CA ASN A 1007 -44.49 -16.48 8.37
C ASN A 1007 -42.99 -16.58 8.73
N SER A 1008 -42.24 -15.48 8.73
CA SER A 1008 -40.81 -15.49 9.12
C SER A 1008 -40.60 -15.77 10.62
N LEU A 1009 -41.60 -15.51 11.45
CA LEU A 1009 -41.62 -15.92 12.87
C LEU A 1009 -42.05 -17.39 13.04
N LEU A 1010 -43.01 -17.87 12.24
CA LEU A 1010 -43.55 -19.25 12.33
C LEU A 1010 -42.68 -20.34 11.71
N THR A 1011 -41.77 -20.00 10.79
CA THR A 1011 -40.87 -20.94 10.06
C THR A 1011 -39.77 -21.61 10.93
N GLY A 1012 -40.01 -21.71 12.24
CA GLY A 1012 -39.26 -22.54 13.20
C GLY A 1012 -40.09 -23.73 13.73
N GLY A 1013 -41.00 -24.28 12.92
CA GLY A 1013 -41.90 -25.39 13.28
C GLY A 1013 -41.45 -26.78 12.83
N ASP A 1014 -41.10 -27.61 13.81
CA ASP A 1014 -41.36 -29.05 13.96
C ASP A 1014 -40.97 -30.13 12.91
N GLU A 1015 -40.50 -29.85 11.69
CA GLU A 1015 -40.23 -30.90 10.69
C GLU A 1015 -38.97 -31.80 10.92
N ASP A 1016 -37.99 -31.35 11.71
CA ASP A 1016 -36.62 -31.93 11.69
C ASP A 1016 -36.37 -33.15 12.62
N ARG A 1017 -37.39 -33.98 12.89
CA ARG A 1017 -37.28 -35.18 13.75
C ARG A 1017 -37.84 -36.48 13.14
N MET A 1018 -37.13 -36.93 12.10
CA MET A 1018 -37.06 -38.30 11.56
C MET A 1018 -38.22 -38.85 10.69
N SER A 1019 -37.97 -39.11 9.39
CA SER A 1019 -38.42 -40.34 8.66
C SER A 1019 -37.72 -40.56 7.25
N ILE A 1020 -37.76 -41.75 6.56
CA ILE A 1020 -37.08 -42.10 5.22
C ILE A 1020 -37.81 -43.04 4.17
N THR A 1021 -37.77 -44.40 4.23
CA THR A 1021 -38.21 -45.37 3.15
C THR A 1021 -39.38 -46.34 3.50
N SER A 1022 -40.35 -46.76 2.64
CA SER A 1022 -40.83 -46.38 1.26
C SER A 1022 -41.94 -47.36 0.72
N GLY A 1023 -42.89 -46.97 -0.16
CA GLY A 1023 -43.81 -47.90 -0.89
C GLY A 1023 -44.91 -47.27 -1.78
N SER A 1024 -44.96 -47.57 -3.09
CA SER A 1024 -45.56 -46.73 -4.16
C SER A 1024 -46.97 -47.08 -4.70
N SER A 1025 -47.79 -46.06 -5.00
CA SER A 1025 -48.68 -45.97 -6.19
C SER A 1025 -49.12 -44.52 -6.49
N SER A 1026 -49.56 -44.26 -7.73
CA SER A 1026 -49.95 -42.96 -8.33
C SER A 1026 -51.24 -42.31 -7.78
N SER A 1027 -51.48 -40.99 -7.88
CA SER A 1027 -50.66 -39.86 -8.38
C SER A 1027 -51.22 -38.46 -8.02
N LYS A 1028 -50.36 -37.55 -7.52
CA LYS A 1028 -50.06 -36.19 -8.04
C LYS A 1028 -49.39 -35.30 -6.96
N ALA A 1029 -48.27 -34.66 -7.34
CA ALA A 1029 -47.58 -33.53 -6.70
C ALA A 1029 -47.23 -33.59 -5.18
N GLY A 1030 -45.94 -33.76 -4.86
CA GLY A 1030 -45.33 -33.27 -3.60
C GLY A 1030 -44.55 -34.27 -2.71
N SER A 1031 -43.47 -33.75 -2.11
CA SER A 1031 -42.82 -34.04 -0.81
C SER A 1031 -42.53 -35.46 -0.23
N ILE A 1032 -41.26 -35.62 0.20
CA ILE A 1032 -40.79 -36.18 1.51
C ILE A 1032 -40.80 -37.74 1.70
N ARG A 1033 -40.23 -38.19 2.84
CA ARG A 1033 -39.53 -39.47 3.14
C ARG A 1033 -40.08 -40.11 4.45
N SER A 1034 -40.39 -41.43 4.57
CA SER A 1034 -40.79 -42.11 5.85
C SER A 1034 -40.28 -43.57 6.14
N LYS A 1035 -39.73 -43.89 7.35
CA LYS A 1035 -38.45 -44.65 7.70
C LYS A 1035 -38.47 -46.17 8.03
N LYS A 1036 -37.32 -46.81 7.72
CA LYS A 1036 -36.55 -47.86 8.47
C LYS A 1036 -37.23 -49.13 9.03
N GLY A 1037 -36.71 -50.28 8.58
CA GLY A 1037 -36.53 -51.48 9.42
C GLY A 1037 -35.32 -51.39 10.38
N ARG A 1038 -35.16 -52.43 11.22
CA ARG A 1038 -34.26 -52.55 12.40
C ARG A 1038 -33.92 -54.06 12.62
N PRO A 1039 -32.97 -54.48 13.51
CA PRO A 1039 -31.74 -53.85 13.99
C PRO A 1039 -30.54 -54.88 13.97
N PRO A 1040 -29.60 -55.08 14.96
CA PRO A 1040 -28.19 -55.41 14.63
C PRO A 1040 -27.57 -56.60 15.41
N MET A 1041 -26.24 -56.82 15.28
CA MET A 1041 -25.25 -57.33 16.28
C MET A 1041 -23.94 -57.75 15.54
N HIS A 1042 -22.71 -57.75 16.09
CA HIS A 1042 -22.09 -57.08 17.26
C HIS A 1042 -20.54 -57.31 17.24
N LYS A 1043 -19.73 -56.30 17.65
CA LYS A 1043 -18.27 -56.40 17.95
C LYS A 1043 -17.37 -56.70 16.72
N LYS A 1044 -16.02 -56.52 16.76
CA LYS A 1044 -15.08 -56.30 17.87
C LYS A 1044 -13.93 -55.33 17.48
N ARG A 1045 -13.25 -54.75 18.48
CA ARG A 1045 -11.96 -54.01 18.38
C ARG A 1045 -10.96 -54.65 19.37
N ILE A 1046 -9.67 -54.48 19.12
CA ILE A 1046 -8.49 -54.85 19.93
C ILE A 1046 -7.58 -53.60 19.78
N GLU A 1047 -7.18 -52.85 20.83
CA GLU A 1047 -6.12 -53.14 21.82
C GLU A 1047 -4.76 -53.31 21.10
N GLU A 1048 -3.64 -52.68 21.47
CA GLU A 1048 -3.06 -52.24 22.77
C GLU A 1048 -2.56 -50.76 22.67
N GLU A 1049 -2.07 -50.03 23.68
CA GLU A 1049 -2.09 -50.16 25.16
C GLU A 1049 -2.10 -48.76 25.84
N SER A 1050 -2.01 -48.69 27.18
CA SER A 1050 -2.24 -47.48 28.00
C SER A 1050 -1.01 -46.96 28.74
N VAL A 1051 -0.89 -45.62 28.87
CA VAL A 1051 -0.47 -44.97 30.13
C VAL A 1051 -1.34 -43.72 30.36
N GLU A 1052 -1.96 -43.61 31.54
CA GLU A 1052 -2.77 -42.47 31.98
C GLU A 1052 -2.08 -41.74 33.14
N SER A 1053 -2.05 -40.40 33.15
CA SER A 1053 -1.62 -39.61 34.33
C SER A 1053 -2.04 -38.14 34.33
N SER A 1054 -2.87 -37.81 35.33
CA SER A 1054 -3.02 -36.53 36.04
C SER A 1054 -3.46 -35.24 35.33
N TRP A 1055 -4.39 -34.57 36.00
CA TRP A 1055 -4.87 -33.21 35.74
C TRP A 1055 -3.87 -32.16 36.26
N MET A 1056 -3.73 -31.02 35.58
CA MET A 1056 -4.21 -29.68 36.04
C MET A 1056 -3.54 -28.50 35.29
N MET A 1057 -4.36 -27.48 35.00
CA MET A 1057 -4.03 -26.05 34.80
C MET A 1057 -2.75 -25.66 34.01
N ARG A 1058 -2.96 -25.16 32.78
CA ARG A 1058 -2.25 -23.99 32.25
C ARG A 1058 -3.10 -23.25 31.22
N ASN A 1059 -2.94 -21.93 31.16
CA ASN A 1059 -3.48 -21.10 30.09
C ASN A 1059 -2.63 -21.30 28.83
N ASP A 1060 -3.26 -21.49 27.68
CA ASP A 1060 -2.63 -21.31 26.37
C ASP A 1060 -3.57 -20.49 25.47
N THR A 1061 -2.99 -19.52 24.76
CA THR A 1061 -3.72 -18.61 23.87
C THR A 1061 -4.00 -19.27 22.53
N LEU A 1062 -5.26 -19.22 22.08
CA LEU A 1062 -5.64 -19.68 20.76
C LEU A 1062 -5.06 -18.75 19.68
N GLN A 1063 -4.12 -19.27 18.88
CA GLN A 1063 -3.56 -18.56 17.75
C GLN A 1063 -4.60 -18.42 16.62
N THR A 1064 -4.89 -17.19 16.22
CA THR A 1064 -5.71 -16.88 15.04
C THR A 1064 -4.96 -17.24 13.75
N PRO A 1065 -5.64 -17.71 12.69
CA PRO A 1065 -5.03 -17.89 11.37
C PRO A 1065 -4.43 -16.58 10.83
N GLY A 1066 -3.33 -16.70 10.08
CA GLY A 1066 -2.50 -15.55 9.68
C GLY A 1066 -3.21 -14.50 8.81
N ALA A 1067 -2.83 -13.24 9.01
CA ALA A 1067 -3.41 -12.10 8.31
C ALA A 1067 -3.17 -12.13 6.79
N LEU A 1068 -4.20 -11.79 6.01
CA LEU A 1068 -4.11 -11.54 4.58
C LEU A 1068 -3.43 -10.18 4.33
N GLN A 1069 -2.56 -10.09 3.33
CA GLN A 1069 -1.84 -8.86 3.01
C GLN A 1069 -2.79 -7.80 2.41
N THR A 1070 -2.82 -6.62 3.03
CA THR A 1070 -3.60 -5.45 2.58
C THR A 1070 -2.77 -4.58 1.62
N PRO A 1071 -3.31 -4.15 0.46
CA PRO A 1071 -2.76 -3.02 -0.27
C PRO A 1071 -3.02 -1.71 0.50
N GLN A 1072 -2.08 -0.77 0.43
CA GLN A 1072 -2.22 0.58 0.96
C GLN A 1072 -1.78 1.59 -0.11
N LEU A 1073 -2.54 2.67 -0.22
CA LEU A 1073 -2.36 3.77 -1.18
C LEU A 1073 -2.68 5.11 -0.47
N THR A 1074 -2.60 6.23 -1.18
CA THR A 1074 -2.37 7.57 -0.62
C THR A 1074 -3.20 8.63 -1.31
N SER A 1075 -3.73 9.57 -0.53
CA SER A 1075 -4.27 10.84 -1.05
C SER A 1075 -3.16 11.71 -1.65
N THR A 1076 -2.88 11.49 -2.93
CA THR A 1076 -2.30 12.48 -3.85
C THR A 1076 -2.91 12.28 -5.22
N VAL A 1077 -3.53 13.34 -5.74
CA VAL A 1077 -3.97 13.38 -7.14
C VAL A 1077 -2.74 13.24 -8.03
N LEU A 1078 -2.90 12.50 -9.14
CA LEU A 1078 -1.98 12.51 -10.26
C LEU A 1078 -2.69 13.26 -11.39
N ARG A 1079 -2.14 14.39 -11.86
CA ARG A 1079 -2.66 15.04 -13.07
C ARG A 1079 -2.53 14.08 -14.26
N GLU A 1080 -3.64 13.82 -14.96
CA GLU A 1080 -3.59 13.12 -16.24
C GLU A 1080 -3.22 14.10 -17.37
N ASN A 1081 -2.84 13.58 -18.54
CA ASN A 1081 -2.27 14.41 -19.61
C ASN A 1081 -3.34 14.70 -20.69
N PRO A 1082 -3.75 15.97 -20.92
CA PRO A 1082 -4.89 16.31 -21.76
C PRO A 1082 -4.58 16.19 -23.28
N ARG A 1083 -4.38 14.96 -23.75
CA ARG A 1083 -4.08 14.61 -25.15
C ARG A 1083 -4.82 13.38 -25.69
N GLN A 1084 -5.89 12.93 -25.03
CA GLN A 1084 -6.71 11.78 -25.50
C GLN A 1084 -8.24 12.03 -25.45
N ALA A 1085 -8.70 13.28 -25.40
CA ALA A 1085 -10.12 13.64 -25.38
C ALA A 1085 -10.47 14.65 -26.50
N ALA A 1086 -10.49 14.20 -27.77
CA ALA A 1086 -10.80 15.06 -28.92
C ALA A 1086 -11.32 14.31 -30.15
N GLU A 1087 -12.30 13.39 -30.01
CA GLU A 1087 -12.91 12.73 -31.18
C GLU A 1087 -14.37 12.29 -30.96
N HIS A 1088 -15.28 13.25 -30.73
CA HIS A 1088 -16.72 13.11 -31.00
C HIS A 1088 -17.40 14.48 -31.11
N LEU A 1089 -17.88 14.84 -32.31
CA LEU A 1089 -18.83 15.94 -32.56
C LEU A 1089 -19.87 15.50 -33.61
N PRO A 1090 -21.14 15.96 -33.53
CA PRO A 1090 -22.18 15.57 -34.49
C PRO A 1090 -22.11 16.34 -35.82
N GLU A 1091 -22.69 15.77 -36.87
CA GLU A 1091 -22.79 16.41 -38.20
C GLU A 1091 -23.82 17.55 -38.23
N GLN A 1092 -23.50 18.67 -38.90
CA GLN A 1092 -24.53 19.46 -39.60
C GLN A 1092 -23.98 20.37 -40.74
N ASN A 1093 -24.26 19.93 -41.97
CA ASN A 1093 -24.54 20.71 -43.19
C ASN A 1093 -23.71 21.95 -43.64
N SER A 1094 -23.15 21.77 -44.84
CA SER A 1094 -23.29 22.62 -46.04
C SER A 1094 -22.28 23.76 -46.40
N GLU A 1095 -21.64 23.52 -47.54
CA GLU A 1095 -21.24 24.46 -48.62
C GLU A 1095 -19.93 25.27 -48.55
N PRO A 1096 -19.31 25.60 -49.73
CA PRO A 1096 -17.88 25.31 -49.92
C PRO A 1096 -16.97 26.49 -50.31
N GLY A 1097 -15.65 26.27 -50.22
CA GLY A 1097 -14.60 27.18 -50.68
C GLY A 1097 -13.42 26.47 -51.35
N SER A 1098 -13.03 26.97 -52.51
CA SER A 1098 -11.98 26.53 -53.46
C SER A 1098 -10.55 26.33 -52.92
N GLU A 1099 -9.81 25.44 -53.60
CA GLU A 1099 -8.45 25.58 -54.22
C GLU A 1099 -7.45 26.65 -53.69
N SER A 1100 -6.12 26.48 -53.74
CA SER A 1100 -5.30 25.75 -54.74
C SER A 1100 -3.91 25.29 -54.22
N ASP A 1101 -3.12 24.71 -55.15
CA ASP A 1101 -1.64 24.68 -55.20
C ASP A 1101 -0.80 23.64 -54.40
N TYR A 1102 -0.68 22.49 -55.06
CA TYR A 1102 0.59 21.84 -55.44
C TYR A 1102 1.80 22.83 -55.58
N VAL A 1103 3.09 22.44 -55.50
CA VAL A 1103 3.81 21.74 -56.58
C VAL A 1103 5.20 21.24 -56.11
N HIS A 1104 5.42 19.93 -56.24
CA HIS A 1104 6.66 19.21 -56.62
C HIS A 1104 8.04 19.60 -56.02
N LYS A 1105 8.76 18.56 -55.54
CA LYS A 1105 9.77 17.90 -56.41
C LYS A 1105 10.01 16.43 -56.08
N ARG A 1106 10.53 15.68 -57.05
CA ARG A 1106 10.55 14.22 -57.14
C ARG A 1106 11.88 13.76 -57.74
N GLY A 1107 12.40 12.62 -57.27
CA GLY A 1107 13.46 11.88 -57.94
C GLY A 1107 14.44 11.18 -56.98
N LEU A 1108 14.85 9.92 -57.18
CA LEU A 1108 14.28 8.69 -57.80
C LEU A 1108 15.34 7.57 -57.65
N MET A 1109 14.98 6.31 -57.95
CA MET A 1109 15.74 5.05 -57.72
C MET A 1109 15.61 4.55 -56.26
N GLU A 1110 14.86 3.49 -55.92
CA GLU A 1110 14.60 2.17 -56.58
C GLU A 1110 15.87 1.30 -56.68
N ASP A 1111 15.94 0.01 -56.32
CA ASP A 1111 15.14 -0.91 -55.46
C ASP A 1111 16.17 -2.02 -54.99
N ASP A 1112 15.98 -2.98 -54.07
CA ASP A 1112 14.90 -3.97 -53.87
C ASP A 1112 14.78 -4.41 -52.39
N ALA A 1113 13.56 -4.47 -51.86
CA ALA A 1113 13.18 -5.31 -50.70
C ALA A 1113 11.64 -5.40 -50.57
N GLU A 1114 11.04 -6.55 -50.88
CA GLU A 1114 9.58 -6.73 -50.82
C GLU A 1114 9.02 -6.70 -49.37
N PRO A 1115 7.98 -5.91 -49.08
CA PRO A 1115 7.33 -5.89 -47.77
C PRO A 1115 6.08 -6.79 -47.71
N ILE A 1116 6.07 -7.78 -46.82
CA ILE A 1116 4.82 -8.43 -46.38
C ILE A 1116 4.38 -7.74 -45.07
N PHE A 1117 3.64 -6.64 -45.19
CA PHE A 1117 3.27 -5.83 -44.02
C PHE A 1117 1.90 -5.13 -44.07
N GLU A 1118 0.89 -5.75 -44.70
CA GLU A 1118 -0.48 -5.24 -44.65
C GLU A 1118 -1.52 -6.38 -44.69
N ASP A 1119 -1.86 -6.95 -43.52
CA ASP A 1119 -2.98 -7.92 -43.37
C ASP A 1119 -3.45 -8.16 -41.93
N VAL A 1120 -2.67 -7.79 -40.90
CA VAL A 1120 -2.94 -8.16 -39.49
C VAL A 1120 -3.76 -7.09 -38.72
N MET A 1121 -4.22 -6.02 -39.38
CA MET A 1121 -4.94 -4.89 -38.75
C MET A 1121 -6.41 -4.73 -39.18
N MET A 1122 -6.93 -5.59 -40.06
CA MET A 1122 -8.31 -5.49 -40.60
C MET A 1122 -9.22 -6.68 -40.25
N SER A 1123 -9.00 -7.33 -39.11
CA SER A 1123 -9.78 -8.51 -38.66
C SER A 1123 -10.28 -8.39 -37.19
N SER A 1124 -10.63 -7.19 -36.73
CA SER A 1124 -11.15 -6.97 -35.36
C SER A 1124 -12.14 -5.79 -35.24
N ARG A 1125 -12.85 -5.45 -36.33
CA ARG A 1125 -13.88 -4.38 -36.34
C ARG A 1125 -15.19 -4.80 -37.02
N GLY A 1126 -15.52 -6.10 -36.97
CA GLY A 1126 -16.66 -6.68 -37.67
C GLY A 1126 -17.15 -8.00 -37.06
N GLN A 1127 -17.45 -8.00 -35.76
CA GLN A 1127 -18.19 -9.04 -35.04
C GLN A 1127 -18.59 -8.51 -33.64
N LEU A 1128 -19.61 -7.66 -33.58
CA LEU A 1128 -20.20 -7.15 -32.33
C LEU A 1128 -21.72 -6.89 -32.43
N GLU A 1129 -22.33 -7.33 -33.52
CA GLU A 1129 -23.78 -7.42 -33.75
C GLU A 1129 -24.03 -8.91 -34.12
N ASP A 1130 -25.23 -9.44 -33.80
CA ASP A 1130 -25.60 -10.87 -33.76
C ASP A 1130 -25.00 -11.73 -32.63
N MET A 1131 -25.44 -11.49 -31.39
CA MET A 1131 -25.70 -12.52 -30.34
C MET A 1131 -26.55 -11.93 -29.21
N SER A 1132 -27.81 -11.59 -29.49
CA SER A 1132 -28.72 -10.97 -28.52
C SER A 1132 -30.17 -11.46 -28.62
N GLU A 1133 -30.38 -12.78 -28.59
CA GLU A 1133 -31.68 -13.41 -28.35
C GLU A 1133 -31.46 -14.82 -27.75
N GLU A 1134 -32.49 -15.36 -27.07
CA GLU A 1134 -32.52 -16.67 -26.36
C GLU A 1134 -31.47 -16.90 -25.25
N PHE A 1135 -31.80 -16.53 -24.01
CA PHE A 1135 -32.18 -17.51 -22.95
C PHE A 1135 -32.49 -16.80 -21.61
N GLU A 1136 -33.77 -16.60 -21.31
CA GLU A 1136 -34.23 -16.27 -19.96
C GLU A 1136 -34.52 -17.55 -19.16
N ASP A 1137 -33.72 -17.88 -18.14
CA ASP A 1137 -34.25 -18.37 -16.85
C ASP A 1137 -33.19 -18.41 -15.73
N THR A 1138 -33.63 -18.51 -14.48
CA THR A 1138 -32.80 -18.74 -13.26
C THR A 1138 -31.71 -17.71 -12.92
N MET A 1139 -32.11 -16.44 -12.70
CA MET A 1139 -31.24 -15.48 -12.01
C MET A 1139 -31.00 -15.82 -10.53
N VAL A 1140 -29.78 -16.27 -10.20
CA VAL A 1140 -29.17 -16.08 -8.87
C VAL A 1140 -28.16 -14.94 -9.00
N ILE A 1141 -28.52 -13.74 -8.51
CA ILE A 1141 -27.70 -12.54 -8.71
C ILE A 1141 -26.58 -12.47 -7.67
N ASP A 1142 -25.46 -13.14 -7.96
CA ASP A 1142 -24.15 -12.70 -7.48
C ASP A 1142 -23.70 -11.53 -8.38
N LEU A 1143 -23.71 -10.30 -7.85
CA LEU A 1143 -23.28 -9.12 -8.59
C LEU A 1143 -21.78 -9.21 -8.96
N PRO A 1144 -21.39 -8.99 -10.23
CA PRO A 1144 -19.98 -8.99 -10.62
C PRO A 1144 -19.22 -7.87 -9.90
N PRO A 1145 -17.96 -8.09 -9.50
CA PRO A 1145 -17.19 -7.08 -8.77
C PRO A 1145 -16.90 -5.87 -9.68
N SER A 1146 -17.47 -4.71 -9.33
CA SER A 1146 -17.27 -3.47 -10.08
C SER A 1146 -15.79 -3.05 -10.15
N ARG A 1147 -15.40 -2.36 -11.24
CA ARG A 1147 -14.01 -2.01 -11.56
C ARG A 1147 -13.28 -1.25 -10.44
N ASN A 1148 -14.01 -0.42 -9.71
CA ASN A 1148 -13.54 0.46 -8.62
C ASN A 1148 -13.11 -0.27 -7.32
N ARG A 1149 -12.95 -1.60 -7.33
CA ARG A 1149 -12.47 -2.35 -6.14
C ARG A 1149 -10.99 -2.05 -5.77
N ARG A 1150 -10.29 -1.17 -6.50
CA ARG A 1150 -8.93 -0.70 -6.13
C ARG A 1150 -8.94 0.55 -5.23
N GLU A 1151 -9.86 1.50 -5.43
CA GLU A 1151 -9.97 2.72 -4.59
C GLU A 1151 -10.50 2.41 -3.16
N ARG A 1152 -11.22 1.29 -2.99
CA ARG A 1152 -11.95 0.92 -1.75
C ARG A 1152 -11.08 0.57 -0.52
N ALA A 1153 -9.82 0.97 -0.47
CA ALA A 1153 -8.88 0.62 0.60
C ALA A 1153 -8.29 1.82 1.36
N GLU A 1154 -8.54 3.05 0.90
CA GLU A 1154 -7.64 4.19 1.20
C GLU A 1154 -8.13 5.13 2.31
N LEU A 1155 -9.40 5.05 2.69
CA LEU A 1155 -10.01 5.91 3.71
C LEU A 1155 -10.34 5.12 4.98
N ARG A 1156 -9.29 4.85 5.77
CA ARG A 1156 -9.39 4.67 7.22
C ARG A 1156 -8.58 5.78 7.91
N PRO A 1157 -9.23 6.77 8.51
CA PRO A 1157 -8.63 7.55 9.58
C PRO A 1157 -8.62 6.72 10.87
N ASP A 1158 -7.55 6.79 11.66
CA ASP A 1158 -7.45 6.10 12.97
C ASP A 1158 -8.25 6.84 14.07
N PHE A 1159 -9.51 7.21 13.79
CA PHE A 1159 -10.38 7.97 14.70
C PHE A 1159 -10.74 7.24 16.02
N PHE A 1160 -10.48 5.92 16.12
CA PHE A 1160 -11.12 5.07 17.15
C PHE A 1160 -10.31 3.86 17.66
N ASP A 1161 -9.04 3.68 17.28
CA ASP A 1161 -8.20 2.53 17.68
C ASP A 1161 -7.27 2.87 18.87
N SER A 1162 -7.26 2.00 19.87
CA SER A 1162 -6.59 2.22 21.17
C SER A 1162 -5.25 1.49 21.32
N ALA A 1163 -4.88 0.62 20.36
CA ALA A 1163 -3.74 -0.29 20.51
C ALA A 1163 -2.35 0.36 20.31
N ALA A 1164 -2.27 1.69 20.16
CA ALA A 1164 -1.06 2.38 19.70
C ALA A 1164 -0.18 3.00 20.81
N MET A 1165 -0.67 3.16 22.04
CA MET A 1165 -0.11 4.06 23.07
C MET A 1165 0.25 3.42 24.42
N ILE A 1166 -0.26 2.23 24.72
CA ILE A 1166 -0.35 1.72 26.10
C ILE A 1166 1.00 1.29 26.74
N GLU A 1167 2.05 0.97 25.96
CA GLU A 1167 3.31 0.44 26.51
C GLU A 1167 4.35 1.51 26.94
N ASP A 1168 4.25 2.76 26.50
CA ASP A 1168 5.24 3.83 26.81
C ASP A 1168 4.68 4.98 27.68
N GLU A 1169 3.37 5.29 27.62
CA GLU A 1169 2.82 6.53 28.23
C GLU A 1169 2.73 6.53 29.77
N SER A 1170 2.97 5.39 30.44
CA SER A 1170 2.86 5.30 31.90
C SER A 1170 3.87 6.15 32.70
N VAL A 1171 4.89 6.72 32.04
CA VAL A 1171 5.93 7.54 32.70
C VAL A 1171 6.32 8.78 31.88
N ARG A 1172 5.42 9.77 31.76
CA ARG A 1172 5.67 11.26 31.76
C ARG A 1172 4.49 12.05 31.16
N MET A 1173 3.60 12.60 31.99
CA MET A 1173 2.91 13.84 31.63
C MET A 1173 3.82 15.03 31.95
N ASN A 1174 4.70 15.36 31.01
CA ASN A 1174 5.40 16.65 30.93
C ASN A 1174 4.82 17.46 29.75
N ARG A 1175 5.19 18.75 29.61
CA ARG A 1175 4.71 19.66 28.55
C ARG A 1175 4.72 19.11 27.11
N GLN A 1176 5.57 18.12 26.80
CA GLN A 1176 5.58 17.44 25.50
C GLN A 1176 4.22 16.84 25.09
N GLY A 1177 3.35 16.48 26.04
CA GLY A 1177 1.99 16.03 25.73
C GLY A 1177 1.18 17.05 24.92
N PHE A 1178 1.43 18.36 25.10
CA PHE A 1178 0.80 19.40 24.29
C PHE A 1178 1.33 19.48 22.85
N ASN A 1179 2.54 19.00 22.58
CA ASN A 1179 3.02 18.86 21.19
C ASN A 1179 2.40 17.65 20.48
N LEU A 1180 1.88 16.64 21.20
CA LEU A 1180 0.95 15.66 20.60
C LEU A 1180 -0.39 16.31 20.27
N LEU A 1181 -1.00 17.04 21.22
CA LEU A 1181 -2.23 17.82 20.96
C LEU A 1181 -2.08 18.77 19.75
N TYR A 1182 -0.88 19.32 19.51
CA TYR A 1182 -0.59 20.09 18.30
C TYR A 1182 -0.41 19.21 17.05
N LYS A 1183 0.36 18.11 17.10
CA LYS A 1183 0.51 17.20 15.92
C LYS A 1183 -0.84 16.57 15.51
N TYR A 1184 -1.80 16.51 16.43
CA TYR A 1184 -3.20 16.12 16.20
C TYR A 1184 -4.20 17.27 16.07
N ARG A 1185 -3.80 18.55 15.91
CA ARG A 1185 -4.81 19.63 15.78
C ARG A 1185 -5.57 19.70 14.44
N ILE A 1186 -5.14 18.91 13.45
CA ILE A 1186 -5.93 18.59 12.24
C ILE A 1186 -6.91 17.42 12.49
N THR A 1187 -6.73 16.66 13.58
CA THR A 1187 -7.55 15.49 13.95
C THR A 1187 -7.59 15.30 15.47
N LEU A 1188 -8.20 16.24 16.21
CA LEU A 1188 -8.37 16.10 17.66
C LEU A 1188 -9.76 15.54 18.02
N PRO A 1189 -9.91 14.22 17.89
CA PRO A 1189 -10.61 13.46 18.90
C PRO A 1189 -9.74 12.38 19.51
N CYS A 1190 -10.13 11.97 20.73
CA CYS A 1190 -9.23 11.35 21.71
C CYS A 1190 -8.17 12.38 22.20
N ILE A 1191 -7.73 12.35 23.46
CA ILE A 1191 -7.82 11.29 24.46
C ILE A 1191 -8.26 11.85 25.82
N ILE A 1192 -9.39 11.36 26.34
CA ILE A 1192 -9.63 11.11 27.77
C ILE A 1192 -10.66 9.97 27.80
N PHE A 1193 -10.40 8.73 28.23
CA PHE A 1193 -10.02 8.32 29.59
C PHE A 1193 -9.36 6.93 29.66
N ALA A 1194 -8.94 6.53 30.86
CA ALA A 1194 -8.50 5.18 31.20
C ALA A 1194 -9.39 4.57 32.31
N GLU A 1195 -10.14 3.52 31.96
CA GLU A 1195 -10.25 2.24 32.69
C GLU A 1195 -10.66 1.12 31.71
#